data_AF-A0AAU9V029-F1
#
_entry.id   AF-A0AAU9V029-F1
#
_cell.length_a   1.000
_cell.length_b   1.000
_cell.length_c   1.000
_cell.angle_alpha   90.00
_cell.angle_beta   90.00
_cell.angle_gamma   90.00
#
_symmetry.space_group_name_H-M   'P 1'
#
loop_
_entity.id
_entity.type
_entity.pdbx_description
1 polymer ?
#
loop_
_entity_poly.entity_id
_entity_poly.type
_entity_poly.pdbx_seq_one_letter_code
_entity_poly.pdbx_strand_id
1 'polypeptide(L)'
;MEIMPCYSILLVFIFAIIYVRTDEEAASHMSKAERISLREEARQMFYHAYDAYMDNAYPADELMPLSCKGRWRGVTPSRGDMDDVLGNFSLTLVDSLDTLVVMGDFSEFSRAIKLVIKDVTFDHDIVVSVFETNIRMLGGLLSAHVLATALKSEVPALEWYDGELLALAEDLGRRLLPAFNTSTGIPHGRINLRHGIRGLSESRETCTACAGTMILEMAALSRLTGNPVYEQKAHKAMDRLWKIRHRTSDLMGTVINIHNGDWVRKDSGVGAGIDSYYEYCLKAYILLGDEKYLARFIRHYNAVMKYISRGPIMLAVHMHRPHLQSRNFMDALLAFWPGLQVLLGDVRPAVETHEMLYQVMQRHTFIPEAFTSDFQVHWGQHPLRPEFLESTYFLHRATSDDHYLQVGKTVLRALQTHTKVPCGYAAVNDVRTRVHEDRMDSFVIAETFKYLYMLFGEDKDLPVKLEDYVLTTEAHFLPLSLATDGKNGSYLTIKIDDEDEDKYKRTCPNTASLVAEKVRQPMRQMLGSKAARPPARLRPLNDPRQIHALSDMGISVLTLPDGRVQLLYTVNTAKSAKDAAEGLTFMREMSKFNSLSDTENGVVAAGVKINDKIFPAGPGHFGKDLTGPALFSGKPVFVTPIDACTTIENSKEVAGKFAIATRGDCTFAQKVRFIQEAGATLAIILDNVKGSSHETTALFAMSGDGKDDIEIPAVFLFSEEAMYLTVSLNMNPELIVTVGELRSLKQQFEAGCDNGNCEPVTDAPTSPSDRESFDHLKRVLSQLVAQFELSLSNEDSSQKTCHEEPQNLFVSKDNKFVNEDFHSNKVCTNGCDEEEQISETNDVYTAQPATNKFGDI
;
A
#
# COMPACT_ATOMS: atom_id res chain seq x y z
N MET A 1 43.33 17.33 -59.15
CA MET A 1 42.45 17.59 -57.98
C MET A 1 41.08 17.10 -58.35
N GLU A 2 40.65 16.00 -57.75
CA GLU A 2 39.38 15.36 -58.07
C GLU A 2 38.28 15.94 -57.19
N ILE A 3 37.15 16.31 -57.80
CA ILE A 3 35.95 16.69 -57.06
C ILE A 3 35.23 15.39 -56.72
N MET A 4 35.54 14.82 -55.55
CA MET A 4 34.74 13.70 -55.02
C MET A 4 33.28 14.15 -54.88
N PRO A 5 32.31 13.39 -55.39
CA PRO A 5 30.91 13.81 -55.38
C PRO A 5 30.36 13.78 -53.95
N CYS A 6 30.01 14.95 -53.40
CA CYS A 6 29.39 15.08 -52.08
C CYS A 6 28.14 14.20 -51.90
N TYR A 7 27.45 13.86 -53.00
CA TYR A 7 26.35 12.90 -53.04
C TYR A 7 26.72 11.51 -52.50
N SER A 8 27.93 11.00 -52.75
CA SER A 8 28.35 9.69 -52.23
C SER A 8 28.58 9.74 -50.72
N ILE A 9 29.11 10.85 -50.20
CA ILE A 9 29.29 11.06 -48.76
C ILE A 9 27.92 11.21 -48.08
N LEU A 10 27.00 11.98 -48.68
CA LEU A 10 25.63 12.14 -48.18
C LEU A 10 24.87 10.81 -48.16
N LEU A 11 24.99 9.99 -49.21
CA LEU A 11 24.39 8.66 -49.26
C LEU A 11 24.97 7.72 -48.20
N VAL A 12 26.30 7.71 -47.99
CA VAL A 12 26.92 6.92 -46.92
C VAL A 12 26.45 7.39 -45.54
N PHE A 13 26.30 8.70 -45.31
CA PHE A 13 25.72 9.21 -44.05
C PHE A 13 24.25 8.83 -43.88
N ILE A 14 23.43 8.89 -44.94
CA ILE A 14 22.01 8.48 -44.88
C ILE A 14 21.91 6.96 -44.62
N PHE A 15 22.70 6.14 -45.31
CA PHE A 15 22.74 4.70 -45.05
C PHE A 15 23.28 4.37 -43.67
N ALA A 16 24.27 5.10 -43.14
CA ALA A 16 24.75 4.93 -41.77
C ALA A 16 23.69 5.34 -40.73
N ILE A 17 22.95 6.43 -40.95
CA ILE A 17 21.85 6.85 -40.07
C ILE A 17 20.69 5.85 -40.11
N ILE A 18 20.36 5.31 -41.29
CA ILE A 18 19.37 4.23 -41.43
C ILE A 18 19.87 2.96 -40.73
N TYR A 19 21.13 2.56 -40.94
CA TYR A 19 21.70 1.35 -40.35
C TYR A 19 21.74 1.42 -38.81
N VAL A 20 22.19 2.55 -38.24
CA VAL A 20 22.17 2.80 -36.79
C VAL A 20 20.75 2.80 -36.24
N ARG A 21 19.78 3.39 -36.95
CA ARG A 21 18.36 3.28 -36.56
C ARG A 21 17.87 1.84 -36.56
N THR A 22 18.19 1.06 -37.60
CA THR A 22 17.78 -0.34 -37.67
C THR A 22 18.49 -1.21 -36.63
N ASP A 23 19.70 -0.88 -36.18
CA ASP A 23 20.35 -1.57 -35.05
C ASP A 23 19.68 -1.20 -33.71
N GLU A 24 19.36 0.08 -33.46
CA GLU A 24 18.61 0.49 -32.25
C GLU A 24 17.19 -0.10 -32.22
N GLU A 25 16.48 -0.14 -33.35
CA GLU A 25 15.15 -0.74 -33.48
C GLU A 25 15.19 -2.28 -33.43
N ALA A 26 16.20 -2.92 -34.02
CA ALA A 26 16.38 -4.39 -33.94
C ALA A 26 16.81 -4.87 -32.55
N ALA A 27 17.55 -4.04 -31.79
CA ALA A 27 17.87 -4.31 -30.39
C ALA A 27 16.66 -4.21 -29.45
N SER A 28 15.55 -3.59 -29.90
CA SER A 28 14.34 -3.39 -29.08
C SER A 28 13.37 -4.57 -29.07
N HIS A 29 13.39 -5.44 -30.09
CA HIS A 29 12.38 -6.49 -30.26
C HIS A 29 12.87 -7.88 -29.80
N MET A 30 12.05 -8.55 -28.99
CA MET A 30 12.33 -9.91 -28.52
C MET A 30 12.06 -10.91 -29.66
N SER A 31 13.10 -11.64 -30.07
CA SER A 31 12.92 -12.63 -31.14
C SER A 31 11.94 -13.74 -30.71
N LYS A 32 11.13 -14.26 -31.64
CA LYS A 32 10.17 -15.32 -31.33
C LYS A 32 10.84 -16.58 -30.75
N ALA A 33 12.05 -16.91 -31.18
CA ALA A 33 12.83 -18.01 -30.62
C ALA A 33 13.24 -17.76 -29.15
N GLU A 34 13.63 -16.53 -28.81
CA GLU A 34 13.91 -16.12 -27.43
C GLU A 34 12.65 -16.13 -26.56
N ARG A 35 11.54 -15.60 -27.07
CA ARG A 35 10.24 -15.60 -26.37
C ARG A 35 9.78 -17.03 -26.05
N ILE A 36 9.86 -17.95 -27.01
CA ILE A 36 9.57 -19.39 -26.77
C ILE A 36 10.55 -19.96 -25.74
N SER A 37 11.85 -19.67 -25.85
CA SER A 37 12.85 -20.14 -24.88
C SER A 37 12.54 -19.70 -23.43
N LEU A 38 12.12 -18.44 -23.25
CA LEU A 38 11.73 -17.90 -21.94
C LEU A 38 10.40 -18.48 -21.43
N ARG A 39 9.44 -18.78 -22.32
CA ARG A 39 8.21 -19.52 -22.00
C ARG A 39 8.53 -20.93 -21.47
N GLU A 40 9.41 -21.65 -22.16
CA GLU A 40 9.85 -22.99 -21.74
C GLU A 40 10.68 -22.94 -20.45
N GLU A 41 11.48 -21.89 -20.22
CA GLU A 41 12.18 -21.70 -18.96
C GLU A 41 11.20 -21.40 -17.80
N ALA A 42 10.17 -20.58 -18.02
CA ALA A 42 9.11 -20.36 -17.02
C ALA A 42 8.36 -21.66 -16.68
N ARG A 43 8.11 -22.52 -17.66
CA ARG A 43 7.55 -23.87 -17.44
C ARG A 43 8.49 -24.76 -16.63
N GLN A 44 9.80 -24.70 -16.86
CA GLN A 44 10.79 -25.41 -16.04
C GLN A 44 10.89 -24.86 -14.60
N MET A 45 10.61 -23.57 -14.39
CA MET A 45 10.51 -22.98 -13.04
C MET A 45 9.30 -23.52 -12.30
N PHE A 46 8.14 -23.60 -12.97
CA PHE A 46 6.93 -24.24 -12.43
C PHE A 46 7.22 -25.68 -11.99
N TYR A 47 7.73 -26.55 -12.87
CA TYR A 47 7.99 -27.95 -12.50
C TYR A 47 9.04 -28.10 -11.40
N HIS A 48 10.11 -27.29 -11.40
CA HIS A 48 11.10 -27.31 -10.31
C HIS A 48 10.49 -26.98 -8.93
N ALA A 49 9.41 -26.20 -8.88
CA ALA A 49 8.67 -25.91 -7.65
C ALA A 49 7.59 -26.96 -7.34
N TYR A 50 6.82 -27.35 -8.36
CA TYR A 50 5.71 -28.31 -8.25
C TYR A 50 6.20 -29.71 -7.90
N ASP A 51 7.19 -30.24 -8.63
CA ASP A 51 7.77 -31.56 -8.37
C ASP A 51 8.42 -31.59 -6.97
N ALA A 52 9.12 -30.53 -6.59
CA ALA A 52 9.70 -30.41 -5.24
C ALA A 52 8.63 -30.39 -4.14
N TYR A 53 7.47 -29.77 -4.38
CA TYR A 53 6.32 -29.84 -3.47
C TYR A 53 5.72 -31.27 -3.43
N MET A 54 5.51 -31.91 -4.59
CA MET A 54 4.93 -33.24 -4.68
C MET A 54 5.82 -34.34 -4.05
N ASP A 55 7.14 -34.21 -4.14
CA ASP A 55 8.11 -35.16 -3.57
C ASP A 55 8.39 -34.94 -2.07
N ASN A 56 8.38 -33.69 -1.59
CA ASN A 56 8.91 -33.34 -0.25
C ASN A 56 7.87 -32.74 0.72
N ALA A 57 6.71 -32.30 0.23
CA ALA A 57 5.71 -31.60 1.03
C ALA A 57 4.31 -32.25 1.00
N TYR A 58 3.78 -32.55 -0.18
CA TYR A 58 2.45 -33.15 -0.35
C TYR A 58 2.23 -34.36 0.60
N PRO A 59 1.10 -34.46 1.32
CA PRO A 59 -0.11 -33.63 1.23
C PRO A 59 -0.15 -32.39 2.15
N ALA A 60 1.00 -31.88 2.61
CA ALA A 60 1.06 -30.62 3.35
C ALA A 60 0.55 -29.42 2.54
N ASP A 61 0.28 -28.30 3.21
CA ASP A 61 -0.24 -27.09 2.55
C ASP A 61 0.83 -26.35 1.75
N GLU A 62 2.00 -26.10 2.34
CA GLU A 62 3.12 -25.38 1.71
C GLU A 62 4.42 -26.19 1.74
N LEU A 63 5.41 -25.78 0.93
CA LEU A 63 6.78 -26.31 0.95
C LEU A 63 7.71 -25.39 1.74
N MET A 64 8.59 -26.00 2.54
CA MET A 64 9.76 -25.36 3.15
C MET A 64 10.99 -25.76 2.31
N PRO A 65 11.45 -24.88 1.38
CA PRO A 65 12.31 -25.24 0.25
C PRO A 65 13.82 -25.29 0.59
N LEU A 66 14.22 -24.80 1.76
CA LEU A 66 15.59 -24.93 2.28
C LEU A 66 15.75 -26.21 3.10
N SER A 67 14.71 -26.62 3.85
CA SER A 67 14.72 -27.85 4.64
C SER A 67 14.12 -29.07 3.92
N CYS A 68 13.57 -28.88 2.71
CA CYS A 68 12.92 -29.90 1.87
C CYS A 68 11.82 -30.67 2.61
N LYS A 69 10.83 -29.94 3.13
CA LYS A 69 9.75 -30.50 3.98
C LYS A 69 8.41 -29.80 3.76
N GLY A 70 7.31 -30.52 3.97
CA GLY A 70 5.97 -29.94 4.06
C GLY A 70 5.75 -29.12 5.33
N ARG A 71 5.02 -28.00 5.18
CA ARG A 71 4.56 -27.16 6.30
C ARG A 71 3.17 -27.59 6.76
N TRP A 72 3.03 -27.81 8.07
CA TRP A 72 1.86 -28.45 8.67
C TRP A 72 1.32 -27.63 9.85
N ARG A 73 0.06 -27.16 9.75
CA ARG A 73 -0.61 -26.39 10.81
C ARG A 73 -0.67 -27.23 12.09
N GLY A 74 -0.05 -26.73 13.16
CA GLY A 74 0.03 -27.39 14.47
C GLY A 74 1.19 -28.36 14.67
N VAL A 75 2.02 -28.62 13.64
CA VAL A 75 3.21 -29.49 13.76
C VAL A 75 4.50 -28.69 13.53
N THR A 76 4.54 -27.82 12.52
CA THR A 76 5.65 -26.87 12.35
C THR A 76 5.47 -25.64 13.26
N PRO A 77 6.56 -25.03 13.79
CA PRO A 77 6.47 -23.80 14.57
C PRO A 77 5.70 -22.70 13.83
N SER A 78 4.79 -22.02 14.54
CA SER A 78 3.86 -21.09 13.89
C SER A 78 4.50 -19.76 13.51
N ARG A 79 4.09 -19.22 12.35
CA ARG A 79 4.37 -17.85 11.87
C ARG A 79 3.31 -16.83 12.37
N GLY A 80 2.48 -17.20 13.34
CA GLY A 80 1.33 -16.39 13.78
C GLY A 80 0.25 -16.33 12.71
N ASP A 81 -0.38 -15.15 12.55
CA ASP A 81 -1.48 -14.90 11.61
C ASP A 81 -1.21 -15.39 10.18
N MET A 82 0.05 -15.38 9.72
CA MET A 82 0.46 -15.88 8.40
C MET A 82 0.12 -17.35 8.14
N ASP A 83 0.01 -18.18 9.18
CA ASP A 83 -0.35 -19.59 9.00
C ASP A 83 -1.87 -19.79 8.85
N ASP A 84 -2.72 -18.78 8.96
CA ASP A 84 -4.18 -18.96 8.89
C ASP A 84 -4.70 -19.29 7.49
N VAL A 85 -3.81 -19.26 6.49
CA VAL A 85 -4.01 -19.86 5.16
C VAL A 85 -3.93 -21.39 5.17
N LEU A 86 -3.32 -21.99 6.21
CA LEU A 86 -3.04 -23.43 6.32
C LEU A 86 -4.17 -24.17 7.05
N GLY A 87 -5.01 -24.89 6.29
CA GLY A 87 -6.10 -25.73 6.81
C GLY A 87 -5.78 -27.23 6.95
N ASN A 88 -4.53 -27.64 6.67
CA ASN A 88 -4.09 -29.01 6.44
C ASN A 88 -4.89 -29.72 5.32
N PHE A 89 -5.11 -29.01 4.20
CA PHE A 89 -5.98 -29.40 3.09
C PHE A 89 -5.27 -29.43 1.73
N SER A 90 -3.95 -29.62 1.72
CA SER A 90 -3.07 -29.67 0.54
C SER A 90 -3.16 -28.42 -0.34
N LEU A 91 -3.13 -27.24 0.29
CA LEU A 91 -3.26 -25.92 -0.34
C LEU A 91 -2.56 -25.80 -1.71
N THR A 92 -1.23 -25.92 -1.78
CA THR A 92 -0.45 -25.75 -3.02
C THR A 92 -0.86 -26.72 -4.13
N LEU A 93 -1.41 -27.91 -3.83
CA LEU A 93 -1.92 -28.81 -4.86
C LEU A 93 -3.20 -28.26 -5.50
N VAL A 94 -4.14 -27.73 -4.71
CA VAL A 94 -5.41 -27.18 -5.22
C VAL A 94 -5.18 -25.86 -5.94
N ASP A 95 -4.31 -25.01 -5.39
CA ASP A 95 -3.95 -23.69 -5.91
C ASP A 95 -3.25 -23.77 -7.29
N SER A 96 -2.53 -24.87 -7.57
CA SER A 96 -1.79 -25.06 -8.81
C SER A 96 -2.53 -25.83 -9.92
N LEU A 97 -3.75 -26.33 -9.68
CA LEU A 97 -4.50 -27.16 -10.62
C LEU A 97 -4.73 -26.49 -11.98
N ASP A 98 -5.14 -25.22 -12.00
CA ASP A 98 -5.39 -24.48 -13.23
C ASP A 98 -4.10 -24.11 -13.98
N THR A 99 -2.98 -23.98 -13.26
CA THR A 99 -1.66 -23.74 -13.85
C THR A 99 -1.20 -24.93 -14.67
N LEU A 100 -1.50 -26.17 -14.24
CA LEU A 100 -1.24 -27.37 -15.03
C LEU A 100 -1.97 -27.35 -16.38
N VAL A 101 -3.20 -26.82 -16.41
CA VAL A 101 -3.97 -26.58 -17.65
C VAL A 101 -3.30 -25.52 -18.52
N VAL A 102 -2.88 -24.38 -17.95
CA VAL A 102 -2.15 -23.33 -18.67
C VAL A 102 -0.83 -23.85 -19.28
N MET A 103 -0.11 -24.71 -18.57
CA MET A 103 1.14 -25.35 -19.01
C MET A 103 0.93 -26.48 -20.04
N GLY A 104 -0.33 -26.88 -20.29
CA GLY A 104 -0.71 -27.91 -21.25
C GLY A 104 -0.52 -29.36 -20.79
N ASP A 105 -0.31 -29.62 -19.50
CA ASP A 105 -0.18 -30.99 -18.98
C ASP A 105 -1.48 -31.50 -18.36
N PHE A 106 -2.37 -31.96 -19.24
CA PHE A 106 -3.63 -32.56 -18.81
C PHE A 106 -3.45 -33.94 -18.16
N SER A 107 -2.30 -34.60 -18.32
CA SER A 107 -2.03 -35.90 -17.70
C SER A 107 -1.74 -35.70 -16.22
N GLU A 108 -0.91 -34.71 -15.90
CA GLU A 108 -0.62 -34.30 -14.53
C GLU A 108 -1.83 -33.63 -13.88
N PHE A 109 -2.55 -32.75 -14.57
CA PHE A 109 -3.83 -32.21 -14.09
C PHE A 109 -4.82 -33.34 -13.73
N SER A 110 -4.98 -34.34 -14.60
CA SER A 110 -5.82 -35.51 -14.35
C SER A 110 -5.33 -36.39 -13.18
N ARG A 111 -4.02 -36.37 -12.85
CA ARG A 111 -3.47 -37.01 -11.65
C ARG A 111 -3.76 -36.16 -10.40
N ALA A 112 -3.48 -34.87 -10.45
CA ALA A 112 -3.68 -33.91 -9.37
C ALA A 112 -5.13 -33.86 -8.89
N ILE A 113 -6.11 -33.81 -9.80
CA ILE A 113 -7.54 -33.88 -9.45
C ILE A 113 -7.85 -35.17 -8.65
N LYS A 114 -7.30 -36.33 -9.05
CA LYS A 114 -7.53 -37.60 -8.33
C LYS A 114 -6.90 -37.62 -6.95
N LEU A 115 -5.77 -36.94 -6.75
CA LEU A 115 -5.15 -36.74 -5.44
C LEU A 115 -5.98 -35.79 -4.56
N VAL A 116 -6.53 -34.72 -5.14
CA VAL A 116 -7.44 -33.80 -4.44
C VAL A 116 -8.71 -34.52 -3.97
N ILE A 117 -9.38 -35.27 -4.85
CA ILE A 117 -10.59 -36.07 -4.51
C ILE A 117 -10.29 -37.12 -3.42
N LYS A 118 -9.07 -37.65 -3.36
CA LYS A 118 -8.66 -38.71 -2.43
C LYS A 118 -8.27 -38.20 -1.04
N ASP A 119 -7.55 -37.08 -0.97
CA ASP A 119 -6.83 -36.67 0.24
C ASP A 119 -7.28 -35.32 0.83
N VAL A 120 -7.97 -34.47 0.07
CA VAL A 120 -8.44 -33.16 0.57
C VAL A 120 -9.77 -33.32 1.30
N THR A 121 -9.83 -32.84 2.54
CA THR A 121 -11.08 -32.76 3.31
C THR A 121 -11.19 -31.41 4.03
N PHE A 122 -12.42 -30.99 4.33
CA PHE A 122 -12.68 -29.76 5.06
C PHE A 122 -13.22 -29.99 6.48
N ASP A 123 -13.20 -31.22 6.99
CA ASP A 123 -13.64 -31.52 8.36
C ASP A 123 -12.48 -31.50 9.37
N HIS A 124 -11.81 -30.36 9.44
CA HIS A 124 -10.71 -30.13 10.37
C HIS A 124 -11.13 -29.17 11.49
N ASP A 125 -10.73 -29.49 12.73
CA ASP A 125 -10.88 -28.59 13.88
C ASP A 125 -9.73 -27.57 13.89
N ILE A 126 -9.72 -26.75 12.85
CA ILE A 126 -8.69 -25.74 12.57
C ILE A 126 -9.40 -24.42 12.24
N VAL A 127 -8.90 -23.34 12.84
CA VAL A 127 -9.28 -21.96 12.51
C VAL A 127 -8.45 -21.49 11.33
N VAL A 128 -9.12 -21.07 10.26
CA VAL A 128 -8.53 -20.54 9.02
C VAL A 128 -9.05 -19.14 8.71
N SER A 129 -8.32 -18.42 7.86
CA SER A 129 -8.75 -17.15 7.26
C SER A 129 -9.85 -17.41 6.24
N VAL A 130 -10.98 -16.70 6.37
CA VAL A 130 -12.11 -16.79 5.41
C VAL A 130 -11.70 -16.24 4.05
N PHE A 131 -10.80 -15.23 4.03
CA PHE A 131 -10.26 -14.59 2.83
C PHE A 131 -9.39 -15.55 2.03
N GLU A 132 -8.28 -16.03 2.63
CA GLU A 132 -7.33 -16.94 1.97
C GLU A 132 -8.03 -18.24 1.49
N THR A 133 -8.93 -18.79 2.32
CA THR A 133 -9.67 -20.01 1.99
C THR A 133 -10.68 -19.79 0.86
N ASN A 134 -11.23 -18.59 0.69
CA ASN A 134 -12.09 -18.25 -0.44
C ASN A 134 -11.26 -18.13 -1.72
N ILE A 135 -10.21 -17.29 -1.72
CA ILE A 135 -9.49 -16.95 -2.95
C ILE A 135 -8.70 -18.14 -3.50
N ARG A 136 -8.01 -18.93 -2.65
CA ARG A 136 -7.19 -20.09 -3.08
C ARG A 136 -8.00 -21.37 -3.19
N MET A 137 -8.57 -21.83 -2.07
CA MET A 137 -9.20 -23.15 -2.02
C MET A 137 -10.53 -23.20 -2.76
N LEU A 138 -11.42 -22.22 -2.55
CA LEU A 138 -12.68 -22.18 -3.30
C LEU A 138 -12.44 -21.73 -4.76
N GLY A 139 -11.59 -20.72 -4.99
CA GLY A 139 -11.21 -20.28 -6.33
C GLY A 139 -10.58 -21.39 -7.18
N GLY A 140 -9.55 -22.06 -6.67
CA GLY A 140 -8.83 -23.15 -7.36
C GLY A 140 -9.71 -24.36 -7.65
N LEU A 141 -10.56 -24.79 -6.70
CA LEU A 141 -11.53 -25.87 -6.95
C LEU A 141 -12.55 -25.52 -8.03
N LEU A 142 -13.10 -24.30 -8.00
CA LEU A 142 -14.06 -23.84 -9.02
C LEU A 142 -13.40 -23.70 -10.39
N SER A 143 -12.18 -23.17 -10.45
CA SER A 143 -11.43 -22.99 -11.68
C SER A 143 -11.02 -24.32 -12.32
N ALA A 144 -10.48 -25.24 -11.53
CA ALA A 144 -10.20 -26.59 -11.97
C ALA A 144 -11.47 -27.33 -12.40
N HIS A 145 -12.61 -27.12 -11.74
CA HIS A 145 -13.90 -27.68 -12.16
C HIS A 145 -14.33 -27.17 -13.55
N VAL A 146 -14.35 -25.86 -13.78
CA VAL A 146 -14.81 -25.30 -15.07
C VAL A 146 -13.85 -25.65 -16.21
N LEU A 147 -12.53 -25.61 -15.98
CA LEU A 147 -11.52 -26.01 -16.96
C LEU A 147 -11.60 -27.50 -17.30
N ALA A 148 -11.72 -28.38 -16.29
CA ALA A 148 -11.87 -29.81 -16.52
C ALA A 148 -13.18 -30.14 -17.26
N THR A 149 -14.27 -29.42 -16.96
CA THR A 149 -15.57 -29.60 -17.62
C THR A 149 -15.51 -29.12 -19.08
N ALA A 150 -14.89 -27.97 -19.36
CA ALA A 150 -14.73 -27.45 -20.72
C ALA A 150 -13.85 -28.35 -21.60
N LEU A 151 -12.77 -28.92 -21.03
CA LEU A 151 -11.82 -29.77 -21.76
C LEU A 151 -12.23 -31.25 -21.85
N LYS A 152 -13.26 -31.70 -21.11
CA LYS A 152 -13.71 -33.12 -21.04
C LYS A 152 -14.00 -33.74 -22.42
N SER A 153 -14.45 -32.96 -23.40
CA SER A 153 -14.74 -33.41 -24.77
C SER A 153 -13.54 -33.46 -25.72
N GLU A 154 -12.45 -32.78 -25.39
CA GLU A 154 -11.26 -32.67 -26.26
C GLU A 154 -10.04 -33.43 -25.70
N VAL A 155 -10.03 -33.72 -24.40
CA VAL A 155 -8.90 -34.27 -23.66
C VAL A 155 -9.26 -35.64 -23.05
N PRO A 156 -8.83 -36.77 -23.65
CA PRO A 156 -9.16 -38.11 -23.16
C PRO A 156 -8.75 -38.40 -21.71
N ALA A 157 -7.73 -37.69 -21.20
CA ALA A 157 -7.31 -37.78 -19.80
C ALA A 157 -8.38 -37.29 -18.81
N LEU A 158 -9.42 -36.58 -19.26
CA LEU A 158 -10.49 -35.99 -18.44
C LEU A 158 -11.88 -36.61 -18.66
N GLU A 159 -12.05 -37.57 -19.58
CA GLU A 159 -13.33 -38.23 -19.87
C GLU A 159 -14.05 -38.80 -18.62
N TRP A 160 -13.28 -39.21 -17.61
CA TRP A 160 -13.75 -39.80 -16.36
C TRP A 160 -14.33 -38.80 -15.36
N TYR A 161 -14.00 -37.51 -15.47
CA TYR A 161 -14.29 -36.50 -14.45
C TYR A 161 -15.76 -36.09 -14.47
N ASP A 162 -16.47 -36.15 -13.34
CA ASP A 162 -17.93 -35.98 -13.27
C ASP A 162 -18.38 -34.92 -12.25
N GLY A 163 -17.52 -33.92 -12.02
CA GLY A 163 -17.85 -32.73 -11.23
C GLY A 163 -17.47 -32.81 -9.75
N GLU A 164 -16.65 -33.77 -9.34
CA GLU A 164 -16.30 -34.02 -7.94
C GLU A 164 -15.68 -32.80 -7.23
N LEU A 165 -14.95 -31.95 -7.96
CA LEU A 165 -14.38 -30.71 -7.40
C LEU A 165 -15.47 -29.66 -7.07
N LEU A 166 -16.61 -29.66 -7.77
CA LEU A 166 -17.73 -28.78 -7.45
C LEU A 166 -18.44 -29.23 -6.15
N ALA A 167 -18.50 -30.55 -5.90
CA ALA A 167 -19.02 -31.08 -4.64
C ALA A 167 -18.10 -30.72 -3.45
N LEU A 168 -16.76 -30.76 -3.65
CA LEU A 168 -15.80 -30.26 -2.67
C LEU A 168 -15.92 -28.73 -2.46
N ALA A 169 -16.07 -27.97 -3.54
CA ALA A 169 -16.29 -26.53 -3.50
C ALA A 169 -17.58 -26.16 -2.75
N GLU A 170 -18.67 -26.93 -2.91
CA GLU A 170 -19.89 -26.68 -2.15
C GLU A 170 -19.74 -27.03 -0.66
N ASP A 171 -19.06 -28.13 -0.28
CA ASP A 171 -18.82 -28.41 1.14
C ASP A 171 -17.97 -27.32 1.81
N LEU A 172 -16.97 -26.78 1.09
CA LEU A 172 -16.17 -25.66 1.55
C LEU A 172 -17.00 -24.38 1.67
N GLY A 173 -17.73 -23.98 0.63
CA GLY A 173 -18.61 -22.80 0.65
C GLY A 173 -19.65 -22.88 1.78
N ARG A 174 -20.24 -24.06 2.00
CA ARG A 174 -21.17 -24.36 3.10
C ARG A 174 -20.53 -24.19 4.48
N ARG A 175 -19.23 -24.49 4.64
CA ARG A 175 -18.45 -24.25 5.87
C ARG A 175 -18.06 -22.79 6.06
N LEU A 176 -17.89 -22.02 4.98
CA LEU A 176 -17.60 -20.57 5.04
C LEU A 176 -18.86 -19.72 5.31
N LEU A 177 -20.05 -20.14 4.87
CA LEU A 177 -21.33 -19.41 5.05
C LEU A 177 -21.60 -18.85 6.48
N PRO A 178 -21.27 -19.55 7.60
CA PRO A 178 -21.47 -19.02 8.94
C PRO A 178 -20.67 -17.74 9.25
N ALA A 179 -19.57 -17.47 8.54
CA ALA A 179 -18.79 -16.24 8.71
C ALA A 179 -19.62 -14.99 8.41
N PHE A 180 -20.57 -15.07 7.46
CA PHE A 180 -21.48 -13.99 7.09
C PHE A 180 -22.65 -13.79 8.07
N ASN A 181 -22.69 -14.50 9.20
CA ASN A 181 -23.76 -14.39 10.20
C ASN A 181 -23.52 -13.26 11.22
N THR A 182 -23.06 -12.10 10.74
CA THR A 182 -22.81 -10.91 11.56
C THR A 182 -23.99 -9.93 11.51
N SER A 183 -24.03 -9.01 12.47
CA SER A 183 -25.06 -7.97 12.57
C SER A 183 -25.13 -7.07 11.32
N THR A 184 -23.99 -6.87 10.63
CA THR A 184 -23.94 -6.07 9.40
C THR A 184 -24.07 -6.90 8.11
N GLY A 185 -23.69 -8.18 8.14
CA GLY A 185 -23.56 -9.05 6.97
C GLY A 185 -22.17 -9.04 6.31
N ILE A 186 -21.21 -8.28 6.85
CA ILE A 186 -19.77 -8.42 6.54
C ILE A 186 -19.25 -9.71 7.20
N PRO A 187 -18.45 -10.55 6.52
CA PRO A 187 -17.96 -11.79 7.13
C PRO A 187 -16.95 -11.54 8.28
N HIS A 188 -16.94 -12.44 9.27
CA HIS A 188 -15.78 -12.60 10.16
C HIS A 188 -14.52 -12.90 9.32
N GLY A 189 -13.35 -12.36 9.67
CA GLY A 189 -12.10 -12.69 8.98
C GLY A 189 -11.60 -14.12 9.20
N ARG A 190 -12.06 -14.80 10.26
CA ARG A 190 -11.64 -16.15 10.68
C ARG A 190 -12.83 -17.07 10.91
N ILE A 191 -12.67 -18.36 10.63
CA ILE A 191 -13.68 -19.40 10.88
C ILE A 191 -13.03 -20.75 11.21
N ASN A 192 -13.66 -21.58 12.05
CA ASN A 192 -13.26 -22.98 12.25
C ASN A 192 -13.97 -23.89 11.22
N LEU A 193 -13.23 -24.70 10.46
CA LEU A 193 -13.79 -25.49 9.35
C LEU A 193 -14.80 -26.58 9.79
N ARG A 194 -14.72 -27.07 11.03
CA ARG A 194 -15.68 -28.03 11.62
C ARG A 194 -16.76 -27.37 12.48
N HIS A 195 -16.42 -26.30 13.20
CA HIS A 195 -17.26 -25.71 14.25
C HIS A 195 -17.81 -24.31 13.93
N GLY A 196 -17.47 -23.75 12.76
CA GLY A 196 -17.92 -22.45 12.31
C GLY A 196 -17.38 -21.32 13.19
N ILE A 197 -18.26 -20.38 13.57
CA ILE A 197 -17.91 -19.22 14.41
C ILE A 197 -17.90 -19.52 15.93
N ARG A 198 -18.08 -20.78 16.35
CA ARG A 198 -18.06 -21.15 17.78
C ARG A 198 -16.64 -20.98 18.33
N GLY A 199 -16.53 -20.29 19.48
CA GLY A 199 -15.24 -19.95 20.10
C GLY A 199 -14.55 -18.70 19.51
N LEU A 200 -15.05 -18.13 18.42
CA LEU A 200 -14.44 -16.97 17.73
C LEU A 200 -15.14 -15.63 18.04
N SER A 201 -15.93 -15.56 19.11
CA SER A 201 -16.77 -14.40 19.50
C SER A 201 -16.01 -13.11 19.87
N GLU A 202 -14.69 -13.20 20.02
CA GLU A 202 -13.81 -12.06 20.26
C GLU A 202 -13.28 -11.44 18.95
N SER A 203 -13.29 -12.20 17.84
CA SER A 203 -12.86 -11.75 16.50
C SER A 203 -13.92 -10.88 15.83
N ARG A 204 -14.01 -9.63 16.29
CA ARG A 204 -15.01 -8.62 15.87
C ARG A 204 -14.57 -7.75 14.68
N GLU A 205 -13.36 -7.95 14.17
CA GLU A 205 -12.77 -7.12 13.12
C GLU A 205 -12.44 -7.96 11.87
N THR A 206 -12.36 -7.29 10.72
CA THR A 206 -11.90 -7.85 9.44
C THR A 206 -11.33 -6.74 8.56
N CYS A 207 -10.55 -7.07 7.54
CA CYS A 207 -10.03 -6.08 6.58
C CYS A 207 -11.02 -5.81 5.42
N THR A 208 -10.84 -4.71 4.68
CA THR A 208 -11.76 -4.36 3.58
C THR A 208 -11.67 -5.34 2.41
N ALA A 209 -10.45 -5.76 2.04
CA ALA A 209 -10.22 -6.87 1.12
C ALA A 209 -10.89 -8.16 1.63
N CYS A 210 -10.60 -8.56 2.87
CA CYS A 210 -11.16 -9.71 3.58
C CYS A 210 -12.70 -9.78 3.55
N ALA A 211 -13.38 -8.62 3.48
CA ALA A 211 -14.83 -8.51 3.44
C ALA A 211 -15.42 -8.38 2.01
N GLY A 212 -14.64 -7.86 1.06
CA GLY A 212 -15.08 -7.57 -0.30
C GLY A 212 -14.74 -8.65 -1.33
N THR A 213 -13.60 -9.32 -1.13
CA THR A 213 -12.99 -10.27 -2.06
C THR A 213 -13.58 -11.67 -1.88
N MET A 214 -14.90 -11.73 -2.01
CA MET A 214 -15.76 -12.92 -1.85
C MET A 214 -16.68 -13.12 -3.05
N ILE A 215 -16.94 -12.06 -3.84
CA ILE A 215 -18.08 -12.05 -4.77
C ILE A 215 -17.88 -12.87 -6.03
N LEU A 216 -16.65 -13.08 -6.52
CA LEU A 216 -16.44 -13.84 -7.75
C LEU A 216 -16.67 -15.34 -7.52
N GLU A 217 -16.04 -15.90 -6.49
CA GLU A 217 -16.06 -17.34 -6.16
C GLU A 217 -17.44 -17.73 -5.64
N MET A 218 -18.03 -16.93 -4.75
CA MET A 218 -19.37 -17.18 -4.22
C MET A 218 -20.46 -17.02 -5.30
N ALA A 219 -20.26 -16.17 -6.32
CA ALA A 219 -21.16 -16.11 -7.48
C ALA A 219 -20.99 -17.31 -8.42
N ALA A 220 -19.74 -17.67 -8.75
CA ALA A 220 -19.46 -18.86 -9.55
C ALA A 220 -20.01 -20.14 -8.89
N LEU A 221 -19.75 -20.36 -7.60
CA LEU A 221 -20.32 -21.47 -6.83
C LEU A 221 -21.85 -21.48 -6.89
N SER A 222 -22.50 -20.32 -6.72
CA SER A 222 -23.97 -20.23 -6.75
C SER A 222 -24.57 -20.58 -8.10
N ARG A 223 -23.89 -20.22 -9.19
CA ARG A 223 -24.36 -20.44 -10.56
C ARG A 223 -24.11 -21.88 -11.02
N LEU A 224 -22.98 -22.46 -10.63
CA LEU A 224 -22.62 -23.85 -10.91
C LEU A 224 -23.43 -24.86 -10.07
N THR A 225 -23.74 -24.55 -8.81
CA THR A 225 -24.59 -25.40 -7.93
C THR A 225 -26.09 -25.14 -8.07
N GLY A 226 -26.48 -24.01 -8.65
CA GLY A 226 -27.86 -23.50 -8.63
C GLY A 226 -28.34 -22.99 -7.26
N ASN A 227 -27.47 -22.94 -6.25
CA ASN A 227 -27.79 -22.53 -4.88
C ASN A 227 -27.42 -21.05 -4.65
N PRO A 228 -28.38 -20.09 -4.69
CA PRO A 228 -28.08 -18.66 -4.75
C PRO A 228 -27.60 -18.05 -3.42
N VAL A 229 -27.48 -18.85 -2.35
CA VAL A 229 -27.18 -18.33 -1.01
C VAL A 229 -25.78 -17.71 -0.91
N TYR A 230 -24.79 -18.28 -1.61
CA TYR A 230 -23.41 -17.81 -1.55
C TYR A 230 -23.29 -16.41 -2.19
N GLU A 231 -23.83 -16.24 -3.40
CA GLU A 231 -23.86 -14.99 -4.15
C GLU A 231 -24.63 -13.91 -3.36
N GLN A 232 -25.80 -14.24 -2.80
CA GLN A 232 -26.58 -13.30 -1.98
C GLN A 232 -25.82 -12.80 -0.75
N LYS A 233 -25.02 -13.65 -0.10
CA LYS A 233 -24.22 -13.27 1.07
C LYS A 233 -23.05 -12.35 0.69
N ALA A 234 -22.35 -12.66 -0.40
CA ALA A 234 -21.26 -11.82 -0.89
C ALA A 234 -21.75 -10.46 -1.42
N HIS A 235 -22.86 -10.41 -2.19
CA HIS A 235 -23.48 -9.13 -2.58
C HIS A 235 -23.87 -8.31 -1.35
N LYS A 236 -24.41 -8.92 -0.29
CA LYS A 236 -24.77 -8.20 0.96
C LYS A 236 -23.55 -7.57 1.63
N ALA A 237 -22.41 -8.26 1.67
CA ALA A 237 -21.16 -7.72 2.20
C ALA A 237 -20.68 -6.51 1.38
N MET A 238 -20.60 -6.64 0.04
CA MET A 238 -20.26 -5.54 -0.86
C MET A 238 -21.22 -4.34 -0.76
N ASP A 239 -22.52 -4.61 -0.60
CA ASP A 239 -23.54 -3.59 -0.38
C ASP A 239 -23.38 -2.86 0.96
N ARG A 240 -22.90 -3.55 2.00
CA ARG A 240 -22.65 -2.96 3.31
C ARG A 240 -21.39 -2.09 3.27
N LEU A 241 -20.29 -2.59 2.71
CA LEU A 241 -19.05 -1.84 2.47
C LEU A 241 -19.31 -0.53 1.70
N TRP A 242 -20.04 -0.61 0.59
CA TRP A 242 -20.41 0.56 -0.20
C TRP A 242 -21.22 1.62 0.58
N LYS A 243 -22.08 1.19 1.52
CA LYS A 243 -22.94 2.09 2.32
C LYS A 243 -22.21 2.82 3.47
N ILE A 244 -21.04 2.32 3.89
CA ILE A 244 -20.27 2.85 5.04
C ILE A 244 -18.94 3.51 4.68
N ARG A 245 -18.56 3.52 3.39
CA ARG A 245 -17.48 4.38 2.87
C ARG A 245 -17.66 5.85 3.27
N HIS A 246 -16.57 6.62 3.29
CA HIS A 246 -16.65 8.03 3.65
C HIS A 246 -17.31 8.87 2.54
N ARG A 247 -18.53 9.36 2.79
CA ARG A 247 -19.42 9.95 1.76
C ARG A 247 -18.86 11.16 0.99
N THR A 248 -17.90 11.90 1.55
CA THR A 248 -17.35 13.12 0.96
C THR A 248 -16.06 12.88 0.16
N SER A 249 -15.34 11.79 0.44
CA SER A 249 -14.12 11.42 -0.29
C SER A 249 -14.29 10.18 -1.15
N ASP A 250 -15.40 9.43 -1.01
CA ASP A 250 -15.62 8.10 -1.60
C ASP A 250 -14.53 7.05 -1.22
N LEU A 251 -13.73 7.32 -0.19
CA LEU A 251 -12.66 6.42 0.30
C LEU A 251 -13.14 5.40 1.36
N MET A 252 -12.37 4.32 1.50
CA MET A 252 -12.58 3.21 2.45
C MET A 252 -11.53 3.27 3.58
N GLY A 253 -11.77 2.56 4.69
CA GLY A 253 -10.69 2.25 5.65
C GLY A 253 -10.07 0.89 5.35
N THR A 254 -9.01 0.52 6.06
CA THR A 254 -8.35 -0.79 5.96
C THR A 254 -9.01 -1.86 6.83
N VAL A 255 -9.48 -1.52 8.04
CA VAL A 255 -10.03 -2.49 9.01
C VAL A 255 -11.34 -1.97 9.58
N ILE A 256 -12.33 -2.87 9.66
CA ILE A 256 -13.71 -2.58 10.04
C ILE A 256 -14.22 -3.56 11.09
N ASN A 257 -15.00 -3.04 12.05
CA ASN A 257 -15.72 -3.87 13.01
C ASN A 257 -17.03 -4.40 12.39
N ILE A 258 -17.22 -5.71 12.43
CA ILE A 258 -18.27 -6.43 11.68
C ILE A 258 -19.67 -6.32 12.31
N HIS A 259 -19.80 -5.80 13.53
CA HIS A 259 -21.07 -5.72 14.26
C HIS A 259 -21.73 -4.34 14.20
N ASN A 260 -20.97 -3.25 14.33
CA ASN A 260 -21.46 -1.88 14.10
C ASN A 260 -21.21 -1.42 12.66
N GLY A 261 -20.13 -1.86 12.02
CA GLY A 261 -19.63 -1.34 10.75
C GLY A 261 -18.78 -0.07 10.90
N ASP A 262 -18.22 0.17 12.08
CA ASP A 262 -17.32 1.30 12.31
C ASP A 262 -15.90 0.99 11.82
N TRP A 263 -15.29 1.98 11.17
CA TRP A 263 -13.90 1.91 10.72
C TRP A 263 -12.94 1.97 11.93
N VAL A 264 -12.17 0.91 12.12
CA VAL A 264 -11.15 0.80 13.17
C VAL A 264 -9.86 1.44 12.66
N ARG A 265 -9.34 0.95 11.52
CA ARG A 265 -8.23 1.57 10.80
C ARG A 265 -8.77 2.41 9.65
N LYS A 266 -8.37 3.69 9.62
CA LYS A 266 -8.96 4.78 8.82
C LYS A 266 -8.00 5.33 7.77
N ASP A 267 -6.85 4.69 7.60
CA ASP A 267 -5.95 4.81 6.46
C ASP A 267 -6.56 4.15 5.22
N SER A 268 -6.44 4.83 4.09
CA SER A 268 -6.94 4.45 2.76
C SER A 268 -5.77 4.50 1.80
N GLY A 269 -5.38 3.35 1.26
CA GLY A 269 -4.43 3.22 0.16
C GLY A 269 -5.06 2.41 -0.98
N VAL A 270 -4.20 1.95 -1.89
CA VAL A 270 -4.54 0.91 -2.88
C VAL A 270 -3.97 -0.47 -2.51
N GLY A 271 -3.00 -0.53 -1.60
CA GLY A 271 -2.32 -1.76 -1.20
C GLY A 271 -2.96 -2.44 0.02
N ALA A 272 -2.10 -3.14 0.76
CA ALA A 272 -2.43 -4.17 1.75
C ALA A 272 -3.68 -3.92 2.61
N GLY A 273 -4.71 -4.74 2.37
CA GLY A 273 -5.97 -4.82 3.11
C GLY A 273 -7.14 -4.05 2.49
N ILE A 274 -6.96 -3.43 1.32
CA ILE A 274 -8.03 -2.79 0.54
C ILE A 274 -7.96 -3.19 -0.94
N ASP A 275 -6.76 -3.19 -1.54
CA ASP A 275 -6.40 -3.87 -2.80
C ASP A 275 -7.54 -4.58 -3.57
N SER A 276 -7.80 -5.83 -3.23
CA SER A 276 -8.66 -6.75 -3.96
C SER A 276 -10.17 -6.44 -3.82
N TYR A 277 -10.58 -5.53 -2.91
CA TYR A 277 -11.94 -4.98 -2.91
C TYR A 277 -12.17 -4.05 -4.11
N TYR A 278 -11.19 -3.24 -4.48
CA TYR A 278 -11.28 -2.41 -5.69
C TYR A 278 -11.24 -3.27 -6.95
N GLU A 279 -10.37 -4.29 -6.94
CA GLU A 279 -10.27 -5.29 -8.00
C GLU A 279 -11.62 -5.97 -8.27
N TYR A 280 -12.26 -6.50 -7.22
CA TYR A 280 -13.54 -7.20 -7.33
C TYR A 280 -14.69 -6.23 -7.65
N CYS A 281 -14.57 -4.93 -7.35
CA CYS A 281 -15.53 -3.95 -7.86
C CYS A 281 -15.47 -3.77 -9.39
N LEU A 282 -14.35 -4.04 -10.06
CA LEU A 282 -14.30 -4.09 -11.53
C LEU A 282 -14.55 -5.51 -12.06
N LYS A 283 -13.84 -6.52 -11.55
CA LYS A 283 -13.96 -7.91 -12.01
C LYS A 283 -15.37 -8.49 -11.80
N ALA A 284 -16.13 -8.06 -10.79
CA ALA A 284 -17.54 -8.49 -10.63
C ALA A 284 -18.50 -7.79 -11.61
N TYR A 285 -18.16 -6.62 -12.16
CA TYR A 285 -18.90 -6.09 -13.31
C TYR A 285 -18.64 -6.94 -14.55
N ILE A 286 -17.36 -7.28 -14.81
CA ILE A 286 -16.94 -8.11 -15.94
C ILE A 286 -17.60 -9.50 -15.90
N LEU A 287 -17.58 -10.18 -14.75
CA LEU A 287 -18.12 -11.54 -14.60
C LEU A 287 -19.65 -11.61 -14.50
N LEU A 288 -20.30 -10.61 -13.89
CA LEU A 288 -21.73 -10.70 -13.54
C LEU A 288 -22.63 -9.80 -14.41
N GLY A 289 -22.05 -8.88 -15.20
CA GLY A 289 -22.79 -7.92 -16.02
C GLY A 289 -23.63 -6.93 -15.21
N ASP A 290 -23.21 -6.62 -13.98
CA ASP A 290 -23.96 -5.78 -13.03
C ASP A 290 -23.33 -4.38 -12.90
N GLU A 291 -23.93 -3.41 -13.58
CA GLU A 291 -23.50 -2.00 -13.62
C GLU A 291 -23.30 -1.37 -12.23
N LYS A 292 -23.93 -1.90 -11.17
CA LYS A 292 -23.73 -1.39 -9.81
C LYS A 292 -22.27 -1.52 -9.37
N TYR A 293 -21.54 -2.52 -9.86
CA TYR A 293 -20.14 -2.74 -9.52
C TYR A 293 -19.23 -1.77 -10.27
N LEU A 294 -19.44 -1.58 -11.57
CA LEU A 294 -18.74 -0.54 -12.35
C LEU A 294 -18.95 0.86 -11.76
N ALA A 295 -20.18 1.20 -11.37
CA ALA A 295 -20.49 2.49 -10.76
C ALA A 295 -19.80 2.70 -9.39
N ARG A 296 -19.59 1.61 -8.61
CA ARG A 296 -18.80 1.64 -7.37
C ARG A 296 -17.31 1.81 -7.67
N PHE A 297 -16.80 1.02 -8.62
CA PHE A 297 -15.40 1.06 -9.02
C PHE A 297 -15.00 2.44 -9.54
N ILE A 298 -15.74 3.01 -10.50
CA ILE A 298 -15.47 4.34 -11.05
C ILE A 298 -15.47 5.42 -9.94
N ARG A 299 -16.34 5.31 -8.93
CA ARG A 299 -16.37 6.24 -7.79
C ARG A 299 -15.12 6.12 -6.91
N HIS A 300 -14.73 4.90 -6.57
CA HIS A 300 -13.50 4.65 -5.83
C HIS A 300 -12.24 5.03 -6.63
N TYR A 301 -12.19 4.72 -7.92
CA TYR A 301 -11.09 5.06 -8.82
C TYR A 301 -10.85 6.57 -8.88
N ASN A 302 -11.91 7.36 -9.12
CA ASN A 302 -11.81 8.83 -9.09
C ASN A 302 -11.36 9.37 -7.73
N ALA A 303 -11.72 8.72 -6.62
CA ALA A 303 -11.24 9.08 -5.29
C ALA A 303 -9.74 8.78 -5.10
N VAL A 304 -9.30 7.57 -5.49
CA VAL A 304 -7.88 7.17 -5.44
C VAL A 304 -7.02 8.11 -6.29
N MET A 305 -7.40 8.34 -7.55
CA MET A 305 -6.65 9.21 -8.46
C MET A 305 -6.64 10.69 -8.04
N LYS A 306 -7.61 11.13 -7.22
CA LYS A 306 -7.67 12.50 -6.69
C LYS A 306 -6.90 12.71 -5.38
N TYR A 307 -6.82 11.68 -4.53
CA TYR A 307 -6.34 11.83 -3.15
C TYR A 307 -5.09 11.02 -2.81
N ILE A 308 -4.91 9.83 -3.41
CA ILE A 308 -3.83 8.88 -3.12
C ILE A 308 -2.72 8.97 -4.17
N SER A 309 -3.08 9.09 -5.45
CA SER A 309 -2.11 9.28 -6.55
C SER A 309 -1.48 10.67 -6.51
N ARG A 310 -0.15 10.70 -6.73
CA ARG A 310 0.67 11.89 -6.92
C ARG A 310 1.63 11.63 -8.09
N GLY A 311 1.05 11.47 -9.28
CA GLY A 311 1.74 10.87 -10.42
C GLY A 311 1.92 9.37 -10.18
N PRO A 312 3.12 8.78 -10.43
CA PRO A 312 3.34 7.34 -10.25
C PRO A 312 3.41 6.90 -8.77
N ILE A 313 3.55 7.85 -7.83
CA ILE A 313 3.60 7.57 -6.40
C ILE A 313 2.18 7.51 -5.84
N MET A 314 1.85 6.44 -5.09
CA MET A 314 0.53 6.24 -4.48
C MET A 314 0.66 5.98 -2.98
N LEU A 315 0.48 7.03 -2.17
CA LEU A 315 0.68 6.97 -0.72
C LEU A 315 -0.66 7.00 0.04
N ALA A 316 -0.80 6.14 1.04
CA ALA A 316 -2.05 6.01 1.79
C ALA A 316 -2.38 7.29 2.58
N VAL A 317 -3.65 7.70 2.57
CA VAL A 317 -4.17 8.92 3.22
C VAL A 317 -5.26 8.60 4.23
N HIS A 318 -5.55 9.49 5.18
CA HIS A 318 -6.68 9.29 6.09
C HIS A 318 -8.02 9.51 5.36
N MET A 319 -8.90 8.50 5.34
CA MET A 319 -10.16 8.52 4.56
C MET A 319 -11.06 9.75 4.85
N HIS A 320 -11.04 10.24 6.09
CA HIS A 320 -11.80 11.40 6.58
C HIS A 320 -11.09 12.75 6.36
N ARG A 321 -9.77 12.72 6.13
CA ARG A 321 -8.90 13.90 5.94
C ARG A 321 -7.91 13.60 4.80
N PRO A 322 -8.38 13.42 3.55
CA PRO A 322 -7.58 12.83 2.47
C PRO A 322 -6.37 13.68 2.00
N HIS A 323 -6.23 14.91 2.50
CA HIS A 323 -5.04 15.73 2.29
C HIS A 323 -3.87 15.35 3.21
N LEU A 324 -4.14 14.61 4.30
CA LEU A 324 -3.14 14.11 5.24
C LEU A 324 -2.74 12.68 4.86
N GLN A 325 -1.45 12.48 4.62
CA GLN A 325 -0.86 11.15 4.49
C GLN A 325 -0.95 10.41 5.83
N SER A 326 -1.17 9.10 5.74
CA SER A 326 -1.31 8.18 6.87
C SER A 326 -0.20 7.13 6.93
N ARG A 327 0.53 6.94 5.81
CA ARG A 327 1.78 6.17 5.72
C ARG A 327 2.77 6.97 4.87
N ASN A 328 4.06 6.85 5.19
CA ASN A 328 5.18 7.44 4.43
C ASN A 328 5.86 6.43 3.46
N PHE A 329 5.29 5.23 3.35
CA PHE A 329 5.75 4.14 2.49
C PHE A 329 4.61 3.60 1.60
N MET A 330 5.02 2.92 0.55
CA MET A 330 4.24 2.11 -0.36
C MET A 330 4.55 0.63 -0.08
N ASP A 331 3.53 -0.22 0.03
CA ASP A 331 3.70 -1.67 0.11
C ASP A 331 3.72 -2.31 -1.30
N ALA A 332 4.37 -3.47 -1.42
CA ALA A 332 4.60 -4.14 -2.71
C ALA A 332 3.29 -4.57 -3.41
N LEU A 333 2.24 -4.87 -2.64
CA LEU A 333 0.96 -5.37 -3.14
C LEU A 333 0.27 -4.37 -4.08
N LEU A 334 0.57 -3.06 -3.96
CA LEU A 334 0.03 -2.05 -4.88
C LEU A 334 0.39 -2.30 -6.35
N ALA A 335 1.37 -3.16 -6.62
CA ALA A 335 1.82 -3.49 -7.97
C ALA A 335 0.77 -4.16 -8.86
N PHE A 336 -0.38 -4.60 -8.34
CA PHE A 336 -1.55 -5.05 -9.12
C PHE A 336 -2.29 -3.90 -9.83
N TRP A 337 -2.19 -2.67 -9.28
CA TRP A 337 -3.04 -1.55 -9.69
C TRP A 337 -2.86 -1.11 -11.15
N PRO A 338 -1.65 -1.12 -11.76
CA PRO A 338 -1.49 -0.91 -13.19
C PRO A 338 -2.27 -1.90 -14.06
N GLY A 339 -2.33 -3.19 -13.68
CA GLY A 339 -3.17 -4.20 -14.35
C GLY A 339 -4.66 -3.85 -14.24
N LEU A 340 -5.12 -3.43 -13.07
CA LEU A 340 -6.50 -2.98 -12.86
C LEU A 340 -6.84 -1.70 -13.65
N GLN A 341 -5.87 -0.79 -13.81
CA GLN A 341 -5.98 0.40 -14.67
C GLN A 341 -6.05 0.04 -16.15
N VAL A 342 -5.29 -0.97 -16.60
CA VAL A 342 -5.40 -1.51 -17.96
C VAL A 342 -6.78 -2.14 -18.21
N LEU A 343 -7.34 -2.87 -17.25
CA LEU A 343 -8.70 -3.43 -17.33
C LEU A 343 -9.80 -2.34 -17.39
N LEU A 344 -9.55 -1.14 -16.85
CA LEU A 344 -10.41 0.04 -17.02
C LEU A 344 -10.20 0.74 -18.38
N GLY A 345 -9.07 0.50 -19.06
CA GLY A 345 -8.61 1.21 -20.25
C GLY A 345 -7.77 2.47 -19.97
N ASP A 346 -7.45 2.78 -18.72
CA ASP A 346 -6.62 3.94 -18.33
C ASP A 346 -5.12 3.57 -18.36
N VAL A 347 -4.64 3.24 -19.56
CA VAL A 347 -3.30 2.66 -19.78
C VAL A 347 -2.17 3.63 -19.39
N ARG A 348 -2.36 4.94 -19.48
CA ARG A 348 -1.25 5.90 -19.25
C ARG A 348 -0.76 5.92 -17.78
N PRO A 349 -1.61 6.14 -16.76
CA PRO A 349 -1.19 6.06 -15.36
C PRO A 349 -0.67 4.67 -14.96
N ALA A 350 -1.14 3.62 -15.63
CA ALA A 350 -0.60 2.27 -15.46
C ALA A 350 0.87 2.19 -15.90
N VAL A 351 1.22 2.72 -17.07
CA VAL A 351 2.62 2.81 -17.54
C VAL A 351 3.47 3.66 -16.59
N GLU A 352 2.96 4.81 -16.13
CA GLU A 352 3.70 5.67 -15.18
C GLU A 352 4.00 4.93 -13.86
N THR A 353 3.00 4.28 -13.27
CA THR A 353 3.15 3.54 -12.00
C THR A 353 4.02 2.29 -12.15
N HIS A 354 3.88 1.54 -13.25
CA HIS A 354 4.65 0.32 -13.52
C HIS A 354 6.13 0.61 -13.78
N GLU A 355 6.46 1.66 -14.54
CA GLU A 355 7.86 2.05 -14.79
C GLU A 355 8.56 2.51 -13.49
N MET A 356 7.83 3.13 -12.56
CA MET A 356 8.35 3.42 -11.21
C MET A 356 8.65 2.12 -10.43
N LEU A 357 7.73 1.16 -10.41
CA LEU A 357 7.92 -0.14 -9.76
C LEU A 357 9.11 -0.91 -10.38
N TYR A 358 9.26 -0.86 -11.70
CA TYR A 358 10.40 -1.45 -12.39
C TYR A 358 11.72 -0.79 -11.99
N GLN A 359 11.76 0.53 -11.81
CA GLN A 359 12.93 1.25 -11.29
C GLN A 359 13.27 0.88 -9.84
N VAL A 360 12.26 0.66 -8.98
CA VAL A 360 12.46 0.12 -7.62
C VAL A 360 13.07 -1.29 -7.70
N MET A 361 12.55 -2.16 -8.58
CA MET A 361 13.07 -3.51 -8.79
C MET A 361 14.52 -3.50 -9.32
N GLN A 362 14.83 -2.69 -10.34
CA GLN A 362 16.19 -2.55 -10.88
C GLN A 362 17.19 -2.06 -9.82
N ARG A 363 16.74 -1.24 -8.87
CA ARG A 363 17.59 -0.71 -7.78
C ARG A 363 17.87 -1.75 -6.69
N HIS A 364 16.91 -2.61 -6.37
CA HIS A 364 16.97 -3.54 -5.22
C HIS A 364 16.99 -5.03 -5.60
N THR A 365 17.07 -5.38 -6.89
CA THR A 365 16.92 -6.74 -7.47
C THR A 365 15.48 -7.24 -7.52
N PHE A 366 14.72 -7.05 -6.44
CA PHE A 366 13.29 -7.32 -6.33
C PHE A 366 12.58 -6.09 -5.78
N ILE A 367 11.24 -6.04 -5.90
CA ILE A 367 10.45 -5.03 -5.19
C ILE A 367 10.38 -5.43 -3.71
N PRO A 368 10.88 -4.61 -2.78
CA PRO A 368 10.78 -4.87 -1.34
C PRO A 368 9.33 -4.75 -0.86
N GLU A 369 8.94 -5.56 0.12
CA GLU A 369 7.59 -5.62 0.71
C GLU A 369 7.04 -4.25 1.10
N ALA A 370 7.91 -3.31 1.50
CA ALA A 370 7.58 -1.88 1.50
C ALA A 370 8.79 -0.99 1.13
N PHE A 371 8.51 0.13 0.47
CA PHE A 371 9.50 1.16 0.11
C PHE A 371 9.00 2.59 0.32
N THR A 372 9.93 3.52 0.58
CA THR A 372 9.64 4.96 0.72
C THR A 372 9.48 5.65 -0.63
N SER A 373 8.96 6.88 -0.63
CA SER A 373 8.79 7.70 -1.85
C SER A 373 10.09 8.12 -2.55
N ASP A 374 11.25 7.98 -1.90
CA ASP A 374 12.59 8.12 -2.51
C ASP A 374 13.24 6.76 -2.86
N PHE A 375 12.41 5.72 -2.93
CA PHE A 375 12.72 4.35 -3.33
C PHE A 375 13.78 3.67 -2.46
N GLN A 376 13.75 3.88 -1.14
CA GLN A 376 14.52 3.09 -0.16
C GLN A 376 13.68 1.91 0.33
N VAL A 377 14.34 0.82 0.72
CA VAL A 377 13.70 -0.31 1.41
C VAL A 377 13.21 0.13 2.79
N HIS A 378 11.90 0.05 3.02
CA HIS A 378 11.27 0.20 4.34
C HIS A 378 11.20 -1.17 5.03
N TRP A 379 10.56 -2.15 4.39
CA TRP A 379 10.55 -3.57 4.80
C TRP A 379 11.24 -4.41 3.71
N GLY A 380 12.23 -5.21 4.10
CA GLY A 380 13.16 -5.84 3.17
C GLY A 380 12.67 -7.11 2.50
N GLN A 381 11.60 -7.70 3.01
CA GLN A 381 11.08 -9.00 2.58
C GLN A 381 10.70 -8.98 1.08
N HIS A 382 10.74 -10.15 0.44
CA HIS A 382 10.14 -10.39 -0.87
C HIS A 382 9.75 -11.88 -0.97
N PRO A 383 8.48 -12.24 -0.70
CA PRO A 383 8.00 -13.62 -0.72
C PRO A 383 7.62 -14.08 -2.15
N LEU A 384 8.41 -13.71 -3.16
CA LEU A 384 8.24 -14.12 -4.57
C LEU A 384 6.91 -13.66 -5.21
N ARG A 385 6.51 -12.44 -4.84
CA ARG A 385 5.20 -11.81 -5.08
C ARG A 385 4.80 -11.64 -6.57
N PRO A 386 3.55 -11.96 -6.96
CA PRO A 386 3.10 -12.00 -8.37
C PRO A 386 2.60 -10.67 -8.94
N GLU A 387 2.23 -9.70 -8.10
CA GLU A 387 1.37 -8.56 -8.50
C GLU A 387 2.03 -7.67 -9.57
N PHE A 388 3.36 -7.54 -9.53
CA PHE A 388 4.13 -6.84 -10.57
C PHE A 388 4.16 -7.59 -11.91
N LEU A 389 4.10 -8.92 -11.89
CA LEU A 389 4.01 -9.76 -13.10
C LEU A 389 2.60 -9.77 -13.69
N GLU A 390 1.53 -9.77 -12.87
CA GLU A 390 0.15 -9.54 -13.32
C GLU A 390 0.08 -8.22 -14.13
N SER A 391 0.55 -7.12 -13.55
CA SER A 391 0.58 -5.82 -14.24
C SER A 391 1.45 -5.83 -15.50
N THR A 392 2.60 -6.50 -15.48
CA THR A 392 3.47 -6.65 -16.67
C THR A 392 2.75 -7.41 -17.79
N TYR A 393 2.01 -8.47 -17.44
CA TYR A 393 1.20 -9.26 -18.36
C TYR A 393 0.06 -8.43 -18.98
N PHE A 394 -0.76 -7.73 -18.18
CA PHE A 394 -1.85 -6.91 -18.72
C PHE A 394 -1.34 -5.74 -19.56
N LEU A 395 -0.27 -5.05 -19.15
CA LEU A 395 0.33 -3.98 -19.95
C LEU A 395 0.83 -4.50 -21.30
N HIS A 396 1.52 -5.64 -21.33
CA HIS A 396 1.94 -6.28 -22.58
C HIS A 396 0.74 -6.64 -23.48
N ARG A 397 -0.33 -7.23 -22.93
CA ARG A 397 -1.56 -7.55 -23.68
C ARG A 397 -2.20 -6.31 -24.31
N ALA A 398 -2.23 -5.18 -23.59
CA ALA A 398 -2.90 -3.96 -24.04
C ALA A 398 -2.08 -3.12 -25.02
N THR A 399 -0.74 -3.11 -24.93
CA THR A 399 0.10 -2.25 -25.78
C THR A 399 0.86 -3.00 -26.87
N SER A 400 1.02 -4.32 -26.77
CA SER A 400 1.92 -5.13 -27.61
C SER A 400 3.35 -4.57 -27.66
N ASP A 401 3.88 -4.21 -26.49
CA ASP A 401 5.18 -3.54 -26.32
C ASP A 401 6.21 -4.49 -25.67
N ASP A 402 7.25 -4.82 -26.44
CA ASP A 402 8.35 -5.71 -26.06
C ASP A 402 9.14 -5.23 -24.82
N HIS A 403 9.02 -3.96 -24.40
CA HIS A 403 9.56 -3.49 -23.11
C HIS A 403 9.09 -4.40 -21.96
N TYR A 404 7.82 -4.79 -21.95
CA TYR A 404 7.24 -5.65 -20.92
C TYR A 404 7.76 -7.11 -21.00
N LEU A 405 8.12 -7.59 -22.19
CA LEU A 405 8.80 -8.87 -22.34
C LEU A 405 10.23 -8.82 -21.77
N GLN A 406 10.96 -7.71 -21.97
CA GLN A 406 12.29 -7.52 -21.38
C GLN A 406 12.22 -7.29 -19.84
N VAL A 407 11.16 -6.65 -19.33
CA VAL A 407 10.85 -6.59 -17.89
C VAL A 407 10.66 -8.01 -17.34
N GLY A 408 9.75 -8.80 -17.93
CA GLY A 408 9.48 -10.18 -17.50
C GLY A 408 10.72 -11.07 -17.54
N LYS A 409 11.54 -10.94 -18.59
CA LYS A 409 12.85 -11.63 -18.71
C LYS A 409 13.80 -11.24 -17.58
N THR A 410 13.77 -9.99 -17.14
CA THR A 410 14.57 -9.51 -16.00
C THR A 410 14.08 -10.09 -14.68
N VAL A 411 12.76 -10.17 -14.46
CA VAL A 411 12.16 -10.84 -13.28
C VAL A 411 12.52 -12.33 -13.27
N LEU A 412 12.32 -13.03 -14.39
CA LEU A 412 12.66 -14.45 -14.57
C LEU A 412 14.12 -14.72 -14.22
N ARG A 413 15.05 -13.92 -14.75
CA ARG A 413 16.49 -14.04 -14.47
C ARG A 413 16.81 -13.75 -13.00
N ALA A 414 16.15 -12.77 -12.37
CA ALA A 414 16.34 -12.48 -10.95
C ALA A 414 15.90 -13.67 -10.07
N LEU A 415 14.71 -14.22 -10.31
CA LEU A 415 14.18 -15.40 -9.59
C LEU A 415 15.12 -16.61 -9.75
N GLN A 416 15.47 -16.98 -10.98
CA GLN A 416 16.38 -18.09 -11.29
C GLN A 416 17.77 -17.94 -10.63
N THR A 417 18.28 -16.71 -10.51
CA THR A 417 19.64 -16.45 -9.98
C THR A 417 19.69 -16.27 -8.47
N HIS A 418 18.60 -15.83 -7.84
CA HIS A 418 18.61 -15.39 -6.44
C HIS A 418 17.61 -16.09 -5.51
N THR A 419 16.65 -16.86 -6.04
CA THR A 419 15.60 -17.50 -5.22
C THR A 419 15.47 -19.00 -5.47
N LYS A 420 16.00 -19.52 -6.59
CA LYS A 420 16.05 -20.96 -6.83
C LYS A 420 16.95 -21.66 -5.81
N VAL A 421 16.44 -22.73 -5.21
CA VAL A 421 17.14 -23.60 -4.25
C VAL A 421 16.92 -25.07 -4.65
N PRO A 422 17.56 -26.08 -4.01
CA PRO A 422 17.44 -27.47 -4.47
C PRO A 422 16.00 -28.02 -4.49
N CYS A 423 15.17 -27.64 -3.52
CA CYS A 423 13.78 -28.08 -3.38
C CYS A 423 12.82 -26.91 -3.62
N GLY A 424 12.69 -26.43 -4.86
CA GLY A 424 11.82 -25.30 -5.21
C GLY A 424 12.49 -23.92 -5.16
N TYR A 425 11.75 -22.89 -4.74
CA TYR A 425 12.20 -21.49 -4.67
C TYR A 425 11.95 -20.91 -3.29
N ALA A 426 12.94 -20.24 -2.70
CA ALA A 426 12.88 -19.68 -1.37
C ALA A 426 12.58 -18.18 -1.37
N ALA A 427 11.65 -17.74 -0.53
CA ALA A 427 11.40 -16.34 -0.23
C ALA A 427 12.68 -15.62 0.27
N VAL A 428 12.77 -14.31 0.03
CA VAL A 428 13.91 -13.48 0.46
C VAL A 428 13.51 -12.68 1.70
N ASN A 429 14.23 -12.87 2.81
CA ASN A 429 13.96 -12.18 4.07
C ASN A 429 14.36 -10.68 4.03
N ASP A 430 15.45 -10.34 3.35
CA ASP A 430 15.83 -8.95 3.07
C ASP A 430 16.55 -8.83 1.73
N VAL A 431 15.95 -8.16 0.74
CA VAL A 431 16.52 -7.91 -0.60
C VAL A 431 17.90 -7.26 -0.58
N ARG A 432 18.25 -6.54 0.49
CA ARG A 432 19.57 -5.89 0.70
C ARG A 432 20.66 -6.90 1.07
N THR A 433 20.28 -8.01 1.71
CA THR A 433 21.21 -9.07 2.17
C THR A 433 21.13 -10.33 1.30
N ARG A 434 19.97 -10.56 0.67
CA ARG A 434 19.59 -11.76 -0.09
C ARG A 434 19.65 -13.06 0.74
N VAL A 435 19.46 -12.96 2.06
CA VAL A 435 19.24 -14.12 2.93
C VAL A 435 17.86 -14.72 2.64
N HIS A 436 17.80 -16.04 2.46
CA HIS A 436 16.56 -16.78 2.23
C HIS A 436 15.78 -17.03 3.53
N GLU A 437 14.46 -17.12 3.41
CA GLU A 437 13.53 -17.68 4.40
C GLU A 437 13.14 -19.10 3.96
N ASP A 438 12.90 -20.03 4.90
CA ASP A 438 12.49 -21.41 4.60
C ASP A 438 10.98 -21.49 4.29
N ARG A 439 10.58 -20.77 3.24
CA ARG A 439 9.19 -20.51 2.86
C ARG A 439 9.03 -20.47 1.33
N MET A 440 8.02 -21.18 0.82
CA MET A 440 7.48 -21.04 -0.53
C MET A 440 5.95 -21.10 -0.44
N ASP A 441 5.30 -19.94 -0.55
CA ASP A 441 3.85 -19.80 -0.54
C ASP A 441 3.21 -20.40 -1.81
N SER A 442 1.92 -20.74 -1.75
CA SER A 442 1.21 -21.42 -2.84
C SER A 442 1.09 -20.56 -4.12
N PHE A 443 0.86 -19.24 -3.98
CA PHE A 443 0.78 -18.28 -5.08
C PHE A 443 2.03 -18.21 -5.96
N VAL A 444 3.20 -18.66 -5.47
CA VAL A 444 4.41 -18.72 -6.28
C VAL A 444 4.22 -19.67 -7.47
N ILE A 445 3.49 -20.76 -7.25
CA ILE A 445 3.13 -21.74 -8.28
C ILE A 445 1.83 -21.35 -8.99
N ALA A 446 0.81 -20.89 -8.27
CA ALA A 446 -0.50 -20.53 -8.84
C ALA A 446 -0.47 -19.24 -9.68
N GLU A 447 0.41 -18.28 -9.37
CA GLU A 447 0.40 -16.95 -9.97
C GLU A 447 1.75 -16.58 -10.59
N THR A 448 2.83 -16.54 -9.80
CA THR A 448 4.12 -15.96 -10.24
C THR A 448 4.68 -16.69 -11.47
N PHE A 449 4.59 -18.03 -11.52
CA PHE A 449 4.99 -18.79 -12.71
C PHE A 449 3.91 -18.85 -13.80
N LYS A 450 2.61 -18.78 -13.44
CA LYS A 450 1.48 -18.70 -14.38
C LYS A 450 1.57 -17.43 -15.23
N TYR A 451 1.71 -16.25 -14.62
CA TYR A 451 1.87 -14.97 -15.32
C TYR A 451 3.16 -14.90 -16.14
N LEU A 452 4.28 -15.44 -15.67
CA LEU A 452 5.52 -15.52 -16.46
C LEU A 452 5.34 -16.36 -17.73
N TYR A 453 4.71 -17.53 -17.64
CA TYR A 453 4.43 -18.37 -18.80
C TYR A 453 3.46 -17.69 -19.77
N MET A 454 2.37 -17.10 -19.27
CA MET A 454 1.37 -16.38 -20.08
C MET A 454 1.92 -15.10 -20.75
N LEU A 455 2.88 -14.41 -20.12
CA LEU A 455 3.56 -13.25 -20.71
C LEU A 455 4.37 -13.63 -21.96
N PHE A 456 5.03 -14.79 -21.95
CA PHE A 456 5.81 -15.28 -23.08
C PHE A 456 5.02 -16.13 -24.09
N GLY A 457 3.89 -16.73 -23.70
CA GLY A 457 2.99 -17.44 -24.63
C GLY A 457 2.34 -16.53 -25.68
N GLU A 458 2.01 -17.07 -26.85
CA GLU A 458 1.00 -16.50 -27.76
C GLU A 458 -0.34 -17.22 -27.52
N ASP A 459 -1.47 -16.59 -27.83
CA ASP A 459 -2.80 -17.11 -27.43
C ASP A 459 -3.14 -18.51 -27.99
N LYS A 460 -2.52 -18.89 -29.12
CA LYS A 460 -2.62 -20.25 -29.72
C LYS A 460 -1.71 -21.30 -29.08
N ASP A 461 -0.83 -20.90 -28.16
CA ASP A 461 0.02 -21.81 -27.38
C ASP A 461 -0.68 -22.29 -26.11
N LEU A 462 -1.84 -21.70 -25.79
CA LEU A 462 -2.60 -21.93 -24.56
C LEU A 462 -3.81 -22.82 -24.85
N PRO A 463 -4.09 -23.86 -24.03
CA PRO A 463 -5.25 -24.72 -24.24
C PRO A 463 -6.62 -24.05 -24.11
N VAL A 464 -6.68 -22.89 -23.45
CA VAL A 464 -7.91 -22.12 -23.26
C VAL A 464 -7.73 -20.68 -23.73
N LYS A 465 -8.76 -20.17 -24.39
CA LYS A 465 -8.87 -18.77 -24.79
C LYS A 465 -9.00 -17.88 -23.56
N LEU A 466 -7.95 -17.14 -23.21
CA LEU A 466 -7.95 -16.25 -22.05
C LEU A 466 -9.05 -15.17 -22.11
N GLU A 467 -9.50 -14.81 -23.31
CA GLU A 467 -10.59 -13.85 -23.57
C GLU A 467 -11.98 -14.33 -23.09
N ASP A 468 -12.19 -15.64 -22.94
CA ASP A 468 -13.47 -16.21 -22.47
C ASP A 468 -13.58 -16.25 -20.94
N TYR A 469 -12.57 -15.77 -20.19
CA TYR A 469 -12.46 -15.88 -18.73
C TYR A 469 -12.07 -14.55 -18.07
N VAL A 470 -12.43 -14.40 -16.80
CA VAL A 470 -11.78 -13.45 -15.87
C VAL A 470 -10.85 -14.21 -14.94
N LEU A 471 -9.70 -13.60 -14.60
CA LEU A 471 -8.82 -14.08 -13.54
C LEU A 471 -9.27 -13.50 -12.20
N THR A 472 -9.33 -14.29 -11.11
CA THR A 472 -9.55 -13.80 -9.74
C THR A 472 -8.35 -12.99 -9.21
N THR A 473 -8.31 -12.70 -7.91
CA THR A 473 -7.15 -12.07 -7.25
C THR A 473 -5.96 -13.03 -7.09
N GLU A 474 -6.21 -14.35 -7.15
CA GLU A 474 -5.20 -15.41 -7.07
C GLU A 474 -4.97 -16.08 -8.44
N ALA A 475 -5.09 -15.29 -9.52
CA ALA A 475 -4.99 -15.70 -10.91
C ALA A 475 -5.86 -16.92 -11.35
N HIS A 476 -7.00 -17.19 -10.70
CA HIS A 476 -7.87 -18.33 -11.07
C HIS A 476 -8.88 -17.99 -12.16
N PHE A 477 -9.10 -18.93 -13.09
CA PHE A 477 -10.00 -18.75 -14.23
C PHE A 477 -11.47 -18.98 -13.84
N LEU A 478 -12.32 -17.96 -14.06
CA LEU A 478 -13.78 -18.06 -14.01
C LEU A 478 -14.38 -17.63 -15.37
N PRO A 479 -15.19 -18.47 -16.05
CA PRO A 479 -15.64 -18.19 -17.41
C PRO A 479 -16.73 -17.12 -17.46
N LEU A 480 -16.67 -16.25 -18.47
CA LEU A 480 -17.62 -15.16 -18.67
C LEU A 480 -19.03 -15.64 -19.05
N SER A 481 -19.20 -16.91 -19.47
CA SER A 481 -20.50 -17.56 -19.64
C SER A 481 -21.36 -17.57 -18.37
N LEU A 482 -20.74 -17.52 -17.18
CA LEU A 482 -21.46 -17.37 -15.92
C LEU A 482 -22.33 -16.10 -15.88
N ALA A 483 -22.08 -15.10 -16.72
CA ALA A 483 -22.93 -13.91 -16.86
C ALA A 483 -24.34 -14.21 -17.43
N THR A 484 -24.50 -15.28 -18.23
CA THR A 484 -25.75 -15.57 -18.94
C THR A 484 -26.69 -16.53 -18.19
N ASP A 485 -26.15 -17.50 -17.44
CA ASP A 485 -26.94 -18.59 -16.84
C ASP A 485 -27.92 -18.15 -15.74
N GLY A 486 -27.89 -16.89 -15.33
CA GLY A 486 -28.84 -16.29 -14.38
C GLY A 486 -30.07 -15.61 -15.00
N LYS A 487 -30.21 -15.53 -16.34
CA LYS A 487 -31.18 -14.62 -16.99
C LYS A 487 -32.15 -15.29 -17.97
N ASN A 488 -33.27 -15.77 -17.44
CA ASN A 488 -34.51 -16.00 -18.22
C ASN A 488 -35.23 -14.66 -18.52
N GLY A 489 -34.48 -13.67 -19.03
CA GLY A 489 -34.93 -12.30 -19.22
C GLY A 489 -34.08 -11.58 -20.26
N SER A 490 -34.73 -10.94 -21.23
CA SER A 490 -34.10 -10.34 -22.41
C SER A 490 -33.25 -9.12 -22.07
N TYR A 491 -31.98 -9.35 -21.75
CA TYR A 491 -30.93 -8.36 -22.00
C TYR A 491 -30.55 -8.42 -23.48
N LEU A 492 -30.29 -7.25 -24.08
CA LEU A 492 -30.14 -7.15 -25.52
C LEU A 492 -29.04 -8.07 -26.02
N THR A 493 -29.37 -8.90 -27.01
CA THR A 493 -28.41 -9.24 -28.05
C THR A 493 -27.99 -7.91 -28.68
N ILE A 494 -26.84 -7.37 -28.24
CA ILE A 494 -26.10 -6.43 -29.07
C ILE A 494 -25.67 -7.27 -30.27
N LYS A 495 -26.46 -7.19 -31.34
CA LYS A 495 -25.94 -7.47 -32.66
C LYS A 495 -24.83 -6.46 -32.91
N ILE A 496 -23.61 -6.90 -32.69
CA ILE A 496 -22.49 -6.44 -33.50
C ILE A 496 -22.83 -7.01 -34.88
N ASP A 497 -23.48 -6.21 -35.73
CA ASP A 497 -23.62 -6.58 -37.14
C ASP A 497 -22.19 -6.63 -37.72
N ASP A 498 -21.88 -7.65 -38.52
CA ASP A 498 -20.52 -7.96 -38.98
C ASP A 498 -19.84 -6.81 -39.78
N GLU A 499 -20.60 -5.78 -40.16
CA GLU A 499 -20.09 -4.56 -40.80
C GLU A 499 -19.27 -3.64 -39.85
N ASP A 500 -19.47 -3.72 -38.52
CA ASP A 500 -18.74 -2.86 -37.57
C ASP A 500 -17.33 -3.41 -37.20
N GLU A 501 -17.00 -4.67 -37.52
CA GLU A 501 -15.65 -5.22 -37.31
C GLU A 501 -14.60 -4.48 -38.18
N ASP A 502 -15.00 -4.09 -39.39
CA ASP A 502 -14.16 -3.37 -40.35
C ASP A 502 -13.95 -1.88 -39.99
N LYS A 503 -14.70 -1.38 -39.00
CA LYS A 503 -14.63 0.00 -38.48
C LYS A 503 -13.55 0.13 -37.42
N TYR A 504 -13.43 -0.85 -36.52
CA TYR A 504 -12.32 -0.93 -35.57
C TYR A 504 -10.97 -1.08 -36.29
N LYS A 505 -10.91 -1.88 -37.38
CA LYS A 505 -9.73 -2.00 -38.27
C LYS A 505 -9.32 -0.69 -38.98
N ARG A 506 -10.16 0.35 -38.96
CA ARG A 506 -9.89 1.68 -39.55
C ARG A 506 -9.56 2.76 -38.51
N THR A 507 -9.49 2.40 -37.23
CA THR A 507 -8.81 3.23 -36.22
C THR A 507 -7.31 3.30 -36.57
N CYS A 508 -6.66 4.43 -36.29
CA CYS A 508 -5.26 4.66 -36.68
C CYS A 508 -4.29 3.56 -36.19
N PRO A 509 -3.20 3.27 -36.93
CA PRO A 509 -2.27 2.19 -36.60
C PRO A 509 -1.74 2.30 -35.17
N ASN A 510 -1.71 1.16 -34.47
CA ASN A 510 -1.66 1.05 -33.00
C ASN A 510 -0.68 2.02 -32.33
N THR A 511 -1.21 3.16 -31.84
CA THR A 511 -0.42 4.19 -31.17
C THR A 511 -0.18 3.90 -29.69
N ALA A 512 -0.73 2.82 -29.11
CA ALA A 512 -0.62 2.54 -27.68
C ALA A 512 0.83 2.33 -27.23
N SER A 513 1.62 1.55 -27.98
CA SER A 513 3.08 1.40 -27.76
C SER A 513 3.82 2.74 -27.88
N LEU A 514 3.49 3.55 -28.89
CA LEU A 514 4.06 4.90 -29.06
C LEU A 514 3.64 5.89 -27.97
N VAL A 515 2.55 5.64 -27.23
CA VAL A 515 2.15 6.39 -26.03
C VAL A 515 2.93 5.89 -24.83
N ALA A 516 3.00 4.57 -24.61
CA ALA A 516 3.74 3.98 -23.50
C ALA A 516 5.22 4.39 -23.51
N GLU A 517 5.89 4.36 -24.67
CA GLU A 517 7.29 4.77 -24.79
C GLU A 517 7.49 6.27 -24.51
N LYS A 518 6.61 7.15 -25.02
CA LYS A 518 6.64 8.59 -24.71
C LYS A 518 6.42 8.90 -23.23
N VAL A 519 5.64 8.06 -22.54
CA VAL A 519 5.39 8.17 -21.09
C VAL A 519 6.62 7.72 -20.28
N ARG A 520 7.31 6.66 -20.69
CA ARG A 520 8.54 6.18 -20.02
C ARG A 520 9.75 7.10 -20.22
N GLN A 521 9.88 7.75 -21.37
CA GLN A 521 11.05 8.60 -21.70
C GLN A 521 11.46 9.62 -20.63
N PRO A 522 10.56 10.46 -20.06
CA PRO A 522 10.93 11.33 -18.94
C PRO A 522 11.24 10.57 -17.65
N MET A 523 10.59 9.42 -17.41
CA MET A 523 10.77 8.64 -16.19
C MET A 523 12.11 7.93 -16.10
N ARG A 524 12.72 7.53 -17.23
CA ARG A 524 14.07 6.94 -17.30
C ARG A 524 15.19 7.83 -16.72
N GLN A 525 14.89 9.09 -16.41
CA GLN A 525 15.85 10.04 -15.79
C GLN A 525 15.65 10.21 -14.28
N MET A 526 14.60 9.64 -13.66
CA MET A 526 14.36 9.75 -12.21
C MET A 526 15.47 9.10 -11.38
N LEU A 527 15.92 7.89 -11.76
CA LEU A 527 17.14 7.29 -11.24
C LEU A 527 18.32 7.59 -12.17
N GLY A 528 19.05 8.67 -11.85
CA GLY A 528 20.21 9.12 -12.62
C GLY A 528 21.25 8.02 -12.86
N SER A 529 21.67 7.87 -14.13
CA SER A 529 22.33 6.68 -14.67
C SER A 529 23.71 6.33 -14.07
N LYS A 530 23.71 5.57 -12.97
CA LYS A 530 24.81 4.69 -12.55
C LYS A 530 24.32 3.61 -11.56
N ALA A 531 24.87 2.41 -11.70
CA ALA A 531 24.50 1.24 -10.90
C ALA A 531 24.74 1.42 -9.39
N ALA A 532 23.96 0.67 -8.60
CA ALA A 532 24.17 0.31 -7.20
C ALA A 532 25.12 1.23 -6.39
N ARG A 533 24.58 2.33 -5.84
CA ARG A 533 25.25 2.99 -4.71
C ARG A 533 25.20 2.05 -3.50
N PRO A 534 26.32 1.81 -2.79
CA PRO A 534 26.30 1.10 -1.51
C PRO A 534 25.34 1.76 -0.51
N PRO A 535 24.84 1.03 0.50
CA PRO A 535 23.95 1.58 1.52
C PRO A 535 24.51 2.86 2.12
N ALA A 536 23.65 3.86 2.27
CA ALA A 536 24.06 5.23 2.56
C ALA A 536 24.59 5.39 3.99
N ARG A 537 25.90 5.15 4.18
CA ARG A 537 26.63 5.82 5.26
C ARG A 537 26.43 7.33 5.08
N LEU A 538 25.86 7.95 6.12
CA LEU A 538 25.64 9.39 6.21
C LEU A 538 26.92 10.13 5.79
N ARG A 539 26.83 10.94 4.74
CA ARG A 539 27.91 11.82 4.30
C ARG A 539 27.68 13.21 4.90
N PRO A 540 28.71 13.89 5.43
CA PRO A 540 28.60 15.29 5.79
C PRO A 540 28.20 16.15 4.58
N LEU A 541 27.51 17.27 4.81
CA LEU A 541 27.27 18.29 3.78
C LEU A 541 28.62 18.79 3.26
N ASN A 542 28.91 18.50 1.99
CA ASN A 542 30.15 18.90 1.32
C ASN A 542 29.98 18.99 -0.21
N ASP A 543 28.75 19.13 -0.72
CA ASP A 543 28.50 19.54 -2.12
C ASP A 543 28.35 21.07 -2.16
N PRO A 544 29.30 21.81 -2.78
CA PRO A 544 29.21 23.27 -2.89
C PRO A 544 27.93 23.76 -3.57
N ARG A 545 27.31 22.94 -4.43
CA ARG A 545 26.08 23.30 -5.17
C ARG A 545 24.89 23.47 -4.24
N GLN A 546 24.83 22.73 -3.14
CA GLN A 546 23.76 22.85 -2.14
C GLN A 546 23.91 24.15 -1.31
N ILE A 547 25.15 24.51 -0.96
CA ILE A 547 25.46 25.76 -0.28
C ILE A 547 25.18 26.96 -1.20
N HIS A 548 25.51 26.87 -2.49
CA HIS A 548 25.13 27.89 -3.48
C HIS A 548 23.61 28.01 -3.67
N ALA A 549 22.85 26.91 -3.69
CA ALA A 549 21.38 26.97 -3.78
C ALA A 549 20.74 27.65 -2.55
N LEU A 550 21.24 27.37 -1.35
CA LEU A 550 20.84 28.08 -0.13
C LEU A 550 21.19 29.58 -0.21
N SER A 551 22.39 29.92 -0.68
CA SER A 551 22.82 31.31 -0.86
C SER A 551 21.98 32.05 -1.90
N ASP A 552 21.61 31.41 -3.01
CA ASP A 552 20.75 32.01 -4.05
C ASP A 552 19.33 32.31 -3.48
N MET A 553 18.85 31.50 -2.53
CA MET A 553 17.62 31.75 -1.76
C MET A 553 17.79 32.74 -0.58
N GLY A 554 18.98 33.34 -0.43
CA GLY A 554 19.28 34.28 0.66
C GLY A 554 19.46 33.63 2.03
N ILE A 555 19.77 32.34 2.09
CA ILE A 555 20.06 31.58 3.31
C ILE A 555 21.56 31.39 3.43
N SER A 556 22.16 32.08 4.40
CA SER A 556 23.55 31.85 4.81
C SER A 556 23.66 30.69 5.80
N VAL A 557 24.76 29.94 5.71
CA VAL A 557 25.03 28.75 6.53
C VAL A 557 26.26 29.06 7.40
N LEU A 558 26.05 29.31 8.69
CA LEU A 558 27.14 29.51 9.65
C LEU A 558 27.42 28.21 10.40
N THR A 559 28.70 27.86 10.54
CA THR A 559 29.16 26.84 11.49
C THR A 559 29.60 27.51 12.78
N LEU A 560 29.02 27.09 13.90
CA LEU A 560 29.38 27.54 15.24
C LEU A 560 30.63 26.79 15.74
N PRO A 561 31.38 27.34 16.72
CA PRO A 561 32.61 26.72 17.23
C PRO A 561 32.42 25.35 17.90
N ASP A 562 31.17 24.99 18.24
CA ASP A 562 30.76 23.69 18.78
C ASP A 562 30.39 22.66 17.70
N GLY A 563 30.49 23.03 16.42
CA GLY A 563 30.16 22.17 15.28
C GLY A 563 28.68 22.21 14.86
N ARG A 564 27.81 22.95 15.54
CA ARG A 564 26.42 23.13 15.12
C ARG A 564 26.33 24.05 13.89
N VAL A 565 25.30 23.83 13.08
CA VAL A 565 25.04 24.63 11.87
C VAL A 565 23.83 25.52 12.11
N GLN A 566 24.02 26.83 12.01
CA GLN A 566 22.97 27.84 12.11
C GLN A 566 22.63 28.39 10.72
N LEU A 567 21.34 28.41 10.39
CA LEU A 567 20.84 28.95 9.13
C LEU A 567 20.31 30.37 9.36
N LEU A 568 20.81 31.32 8.57
CA LEU A 568 20.52 32.76 8.70
C LEU A 568 20.00 33.30 7.37
N TYR A 569 18.69 33.51 7.31
CA TYR A 569 17.99 34.01 6.14
C TYR A 569 17.90 35.54 6.12
N THR A 570 18.30 36.15 5.01
CA THR A 570 18.22 37.60 4.78
C THR A 570 17.69 37.86 3.37
N VAL A 571 16.46 38.41 3.28
CA VAL A 571 15.75 38.71 2.02
C VAL A 571 16.65 39.41 1.00
N ASN A 572 17.41 40.41 1.43
CA ASN A 572 18.28 41.24 0.58
C ASN A 572 19.54 40.52 0.07
N THR A 573 19.80 39.28 0.50
CA THR A 573 20.90 38.44 0.00
C THR A 573 20.44 37.37 -0.99
N ALA A 574 19.13 37.22 -1.18
CA ALA A 574 18.58 36.35 -2.21
C ALA A 574 18.77 36.96 -3.61
N LYS A 575 18.91 36.07 -4.60
CA LYS A 575 19.21 36.38 -6.00
C LYS A 575 18.03 37.01 -6.75
N SER A 576 16.80 36.70 -6.34
CA SER A 576 15.57 37.33 -6.81
C SER A 576 14.48 37.30 -5.74
N ALA A 577 13.41 38.07 -5.93
CA ALA A 577 12.24 38.05 -5.05
C ALA A 577 11.54 36.67 -4.99
N LYS A 578 11.67 35.84 -6.04
CA LYS A 578 11.16 34.46 -6.06
C LYS A 578 12.02 33.56 -5.17
N ASP A 579 13.33 33.61 -5.35
CA ASP A 579 14.28 32.81 -4.56
C ASP A 579 14.21 33.22 -3.07
N ALA A 580 13.95 34.49 -2.77
CA ALA A 580 13.69 34.99 -1.42
C ALA A 580 12.42 34.36 -0.81
N ALA A 581 11.33 34.22 -1.57
CA ALA A 581 10.09 33.61 -1.10
C ALA A 581 10.24 32.10 -0.88
N GLU A 582 11.02 31.43 -1.72
CA GLU A 582 11.39 30.01 -1.55
C GLU A 582 12.29 29.83 -0.31
N GLY A 583 13.26 30.71 -0.09
CA GLY A 583 14.09 30.71 1.12
C GLY A 583 13.30 30.94 2.42
N LEU A 584 12.33 31.85 2.40
CA LEU A 584 11.43 32.06 3.55
C LEU A 584 10.55 30.83 3.83
N THR A 585 10.12 30.14 2.78
CA THR A 585 9.33 28.91 2.88
C THR A 585 10.18 27.77 3.46
N PHE A 586 11.40 27.58 2.95
CA PHE A 586 12.37 26.63 3.46
C PHE A 586 12.69 26.85 4.95
N MET A 587 12.91 28.11 5.38
CA MET A 587 13.14 28.42 6.80
C MET A 587 11.92 28.13 7.67
N ARG A 588 10.70 28.35 7.16
CA ARG A 588 9.45 28.01 7.85
C ARG A 588 9.29 26.49 7.98
N GLU A 589 9.62 25.74 6.94
CA GLU A 589 9.57 24.27 6.94
C GLU A 589 10.63 23.67 7.86
N MET A 590 11.87 24.18 7.85
CA MET A 590 12.93 23.75 8.77
C MET A 590 12.59 24.05 10.24
N SER A 591 12.04 25.24 10.53
CA SER A 591 11.53 25.60 11.86
C SER A 591 10.38 24.68 12.31
N LYS A 592 9.50 24.30 11.38
CA LYS A 592 8.44 23.32 11.63
C LYS A 592 9.01 21.91 11.85
N PHE A 593 10.05 21.51 11.12
CA PHE A 593 10.70 20.20 11.28
C PHE A 593 11.31 20.05 12.68
N ASN A 594 11.99 21.10 13.16
CA ASN A 594 12.54 21.19 14.51
C ASN A 594 11.49 21.28 15.64
N SER A 595 10.19 21.38 15.32
CA SER A 595 9.08 21.34 16.30
C SER A 595 8.15 20.12 16.14
N LEU A 596 8.49 19.18 15.25
CA LEU A 596 7.72 17.95 15.00
C LEU A 596 8.37 16.67 15.54
N SER A 597 9.63 16.72 15.97
CA SER A 597 10.40 15.56 16.47
C SER A 597 9.77 14.83 17.64
N ASP A 598 9.02 15.54 18.48
CA ASP A 598 8.74 15.09 19.85
C ASP A 598 7.38 14.39 20.01
N THR A 599 6.57 14.26 18.93
CA THR A 599 5.18 13.76 19.05
C THR A 599 4.71 12.75 17.99
N GLU A 600 5.37 12.61 16.83
CA GLU A 600 4.86 11.78 15.73
C GLU A 600 5.46 10.35 15.61
N ASN A 601 6.32 9.92 16.56
CA ASN A 601 6.86 8.54 16.59
C ASN A 601 5.87 7.48 17.11
N GLY A 602 4.68 7.85 17.62
CA GLY A 602 3.70 6.93 18.22
C GLY A 602 4.11 6.30 19.57
N VAL A 603 5.38 6.40 19.96
CA VAL A 603 5.91 5.98 21.25
C VAL A 603 5.40 6.91 22.35
N VAL A 604 4.68 6.37 23.34
CA VAL A 604 4.34 7.11 24.57
C VAL A 604 5.59 7.20 25.43
N ALA A 605 6.23 8.37 25.48
CA ALA A 605 7.47 8.56 26.20
C ALA A 605 7.31 8.25 27.70
N ALA A 606 8.23 7.44 28.24
CA ALA A 606 8.37 7.28 29.67
C ALA A 606 9.13 8.47 30.28
N GLY A 607 8.95 8.70 31.57
CA GLY A 607 9.74 9.65 32.36
C GLY A 607 10.44 8.94 33.50
N VAL A 608 11.67 9.37 33.79
CA VAL A 608 12.46 8.91 34.95
C VAL A 608 12.79 10.13 35.81
N LYS A 609 12.24 10.18 37.03
CA LYS A 609 12.57 11.18 38.04
C LYS A 609 13.79 10.75 38.84
N ILE A 610 14.81 11.62 38.88
CA ILE A 610 16.06 11.45 39.63
C ILE A 610 16.31 12.76 40.38
N ASN A 611 16.28 12.71 41.72
CA ASN A 611 16.17 13.91 42.56
C ASN A 611 14.98 14.76 42.05
N ASP A 612 15.17 16.07 41.86
CA ASP A 612 14.12 16.99 41.37
C ASP A 612 14.11 17.20 39.85
N LYS A 613 14.84 16.36 39.09
CA LYS A 613 14.84 16.37 37.62
C LYS A 613 14.05 15.20 37.04
N ILE A 614 13.35 15.46 35.93
CA ILE A 614 12.59 14.47 35.16
C ILE A 614 13.22 14.35 33.78
N PHE A 615 13.69 13.15 33.43
CA PHE A 615 14.31 12.86 32.15
C PHE A 615 13.35 12.04 31.27
N PRO A 616 13.13 12.42 29.99
CA PRO A 616 12.45 11.57 29.02
C PRO A 616 13.23 10.27 28.77
N ALA A 617 12.50 9.17 28.62
CA ALA A 617 13.05 7.83 28.48
C ALA A 617 12.27 6.99 27.45
N GLY A 618 12.96 6.09 26.76
CA GLY A 618 12.34 5.15 25.84
C GLY A 618 11.66 4.00 26.59
N PRO A 619 10.35 3.70 26.39
CA PRO A 619 9.70 2.55 27.02
C PRO A 619 10.12 1.22 26.36
N GLY A 620 9.85 0.09 27.00
CA GLY A 620 9.79 -1.21 26.32
C GLY A 620 8.48 -1.38 25.55
N HIS A 621 8.55 -1.96 24.35
CA HIS A 621 7.39 -2.57 23.66
C HIS A 621 7.23 -4.05 24.08
N PHE A 622 7.55 -4.35 25.34
CA PHE A 622 7.50 -5.66 25.99
C PHE A 622 7.54 -5.43 27.50
N GLY A 623 7.12 -6.40 28.30
CA GLY A 623 6.94 -6.18 29.73
C GLY A 623 5.64 -5.45 30.05
N LYS A 624 5.50 -5.01 31.30
CA LYS A 624 4.33 -4.26 31.74
C LYS A 624 4.35 -2.83 31.21
N ASP A 625 3.24 -2.43 30.60
CA ASP A 625 3.06 -1.08 30.07
C ASP A 625 3.16 0.00 31.17
N LEU A 626 3.68 1.16 30.77
CA LEU A 626 3.90 2.35 31.58
C LEU A 626 2.88 3.48 31.29
N THR A 627 1.93 3.28 30.37
CA THR A 627 0.86 4.26 30.10
C THR A 627 -0.04 4.51 31.32
N GLY A 628 -0.57 5.73 31.43
CA GLY A 628 -1.54 6.12 32.45
C GLY A 628 -0.91 6.67 33.74
N PRO A 629 -1.66 6.67 34.86
CA PRO A 629 -1.28 7.37 36.09
C PRO A 629 -0.40 6.55 37.04
N ALA A 630 -0.03 5.33 36.68
CA ALA A 630 0.76 4.44 37.53
C ALA A 630 2.23 4.86 37.58
N LEU A 631 2.74 5.12 38.77
CA LEU A 631 4.15 5.40 39.01
C LEU A 631 4.81 4.27 39.80
N PHE A 632 6.01 3.90 39.38
CA PHE A 632 6.86 2.88 40.00
C PHE A 632 8.03 3.60 40.69
N SER A 633 8.09 3.56 42.02
CA SER A 633 9.21 4.11 42.80
C SER A 633 10.05 2.98 43.41
N GLY A 634 11.37 3.07 43.30
CA GLY A 634 12.27 2.03 43.78
C GLY A 634 13.74 2.46 43.87
N LYS A 635 14.50 1.70 44.64
CA LYS A 635 15.96 1.88 44.76
C LYS A 635 16.66 1.22 43.57
N PRO A 636 17.53 1.92 42.82
CA PRO A 636 18.24 1.33 41.69
C PRO A 636 19.56 0.66 42.13
N VAL A 637 19.90 -0.47 41.52
CA VAL A 637 21.10 -1.28 41.80
C VAL A 637 21.69 -1.79 40.49
N PHE A 638 23.00 -1.70 40.30
CA PHE A 638 23.68 -2.25 39.13
C PHE A 638 23.74 -3.78 39.18
N VAL A 639 23.48 -4.42 38.04
CA VAL A 639 23.59 -5.88 37.87
C VAL A 639 25.03 -6.31 37.56
N THR A 640 25.34 -7.57 37.86
CA THR A 640 26.59 -8.25 37.48
C THR A 640 26.25 -9.53 36.70
N PRO A 641 26.74 -9.72 35.46
CA PRO A 641 27.52 -8.78 34.66
C PRO A 641 26.70 -7.55 34.24
N ILE A 642 27.37 -6.41 34.08
CA ILE A 642 26.75 -5.08 33.85
C ILE A 642 25.87 -5.00 32.60
N ASP A 643 26.10 -5.87 31.61
CA ASP A 643 25.31 -5.93 30.38
C ASP A 643 24.03 -6.78 30.50
N ALA A 644 23.84 -7.55 31.59
CA ALA A 644 22.78 -8.54 31.77
C ALA A 644 22.55 -9.45 30.54
N CYS A 645 23.59 -9.82 29.80
CA CYS A 645 23.47 -10.77 28.68
C CYS A 645 23.59 -12.26 29.09
N THR A 646 23.78 -12.51 30.38
CA THR A 646 23.75 -13.84 31.01
C THR A 646 23.08 -13.73 32.40
N THR A 647 22.92 -14.86 33.09
CA THR A 647 22.31 -14.95 34.43
C THR A 647 22.97 -14.03 35.47
N ILE A 648 22.18 -13.28 36.23
CA ILE A 648 22.67 -12.24 37.14
C ILE A 648 23.29 -12.83 38.42
N GLU A 649 24.59 -12.62 38.61
CA GLU A 649 25.36 -13.14 39.74
C GLU A 649 24.92 -12.51 41.07
N ASN A 650 24.69 -11.20 41.11
CA ASN A 650 24.28 -10.46 42.31
C ASN A 650 22.75 -10.41 42.50
N SER A 651 22.01 -11.41 42.02
CA SER A 651 20.54 -11.52 42.14
C SER A 651 19.98 -11.22 43.54
N LYS A 652 20.64 -11.66 44.62
CA LYS A 652 20.25 -11.36 46.01
C LYS A 652 20.26 -9.86 46.37
N GLU A 653 21.04 -9.05 45.67
CA GLU A 653 21.10 -7.61 45.85
C GLU A 653 20.09 -6.86 44.98
N VAL A 654 19.67 -7.48 43.86
CA VAL A 654 18.78 -6.94 42.84
C VAL A 654 17.30 -7.27 43.14
N ALA A 655 17.04 -8.38 43.83
CA ALA A 655 15.70 -8.82 44.18
C ALA A 655 14.88 -7.74 44.93
N GLY A 656 13.66 -7.47 44.45
CA GLY A 656 12.77 -6.45 44.99
C GLY A 656 13.14 -4.99 44.67
N LYS A 657 14.10 -4.75 43.75
CA LYS A 657 14.64 -3.43 43.42
C LYS A 657 14.62 -3.15 41.92
N PHE A 658 15.02 -1.94 41.54
CA PHE A 658 15.19 -1.57 40.13
C PHE A 658 16.59 -1.99 39.68
N ALA A 659 16.69 -2.72 38.58
CA ALA A 659 17.96 -3.18 38.04
C ALA A 659 18.48 -2.18 37.00
N ILE A 660 19.72 -1.70 37.16
CA ILE A 660 20.43 -0.92 36.14
C ILE A 660 21.35 -1.85 35.36
N ALA A 661 21.19 -1.91 34.04
CA ALA A 661 22.08 -2.62 33.12
C ALA A 661 22.50 -1.72 31.95
N THR A 662 23.68 -1.94 31.37
CA THR A 662 24.12 -1.23 30.15
C THR A 662 23.70 -1.97 28.88
N ARG A 663 23.51 -1.22 27.80
CA ARG A 663 23.42 -1.75 26.44
C ARG A 663 24.66 -2.59 26.10
N GLY A 664 24.43 -3.77 25.52
CA GLY A 664 25.44 -4.75 25.12
C GLY A 664 24.93 -5.59 23.95
N ASP A 665 25.58 -6.70 23.65
CA ASP A 665 25.41 -7.39 22.35
C ASP A 665 24.12 -8.26 22.24
N CYS A 666 23.47 -8.56 23.36
CA CYS A 666 22.17 -9.27 23.38
C CYS A 666 20.95 -8.32 23.33
N THR A 667 19.78 -8.86 22.95
CA THR A 667 18.54 -8.08 22.79
C THR A 667 18.04 -7.47 24.10
N PHE A 668 17.28 -6.37 24.02
CA PHE A 668 16.68 -5.73 25.20
C PHE A 668 15.73 -6.67 25.95
N ALA A 669 14.90 -7.44 25.24
CA ALA A 669 14.02 -8.45 25.84
C ALA A 669 14.81 -9.52 26.60
N GLN A 670 15.85 -10.13 26.00
CA GLN A 670 16.69 -11.12 26.68
C GLN A 670 17.36 -10.54 27.94
N LYS A 671 17.80 -9.28 27.87
CA LYS A 671 18.40 -8.56 29.00
C LYS A 671 17.43 -8.39 30.16
N VAL A 672 16.20 -7.95 29.86
CA VAL A 672 15.14 -7.75 30.87
C VAL A 672 14.64 -9.09 31.42
N ARG A 673 14.66 -10.16 30.62
CA ARG A 673 14.31 -11.53 31.06
C ARG A 673 15.26 -12.05 32.14
N PHE A 674 16.59 -11.92 31.98
CA PHE A 674 17.54 -12.26 33.05
C PHE A 674 17.41 -11.35 34.29
N ILE A 675 17.08 -10.08 34.11
CA ILE A 675 16.79 -9.14 35.20
C ILE A 675 15.53 -9.56 35.99
N GLN A 676 14.51 -10.08 35.30
CA GLN A 676 13.29 -10.62 35.91
C GLN A 676 13.55 -11.93 36.66
N GLU A 677 14.35 -12.84 36.09
CA GLU A 677 14.82 -14.07 36.79
C GLU A 677 15.60 -13.74 38.07
N ALA A 678 16.30 -12.62 38.11
CA ALA A 678 16.98 -12.10 39.30
C ALA A 678 16.04 -11.47 40.35
N GLY A 679 14.72 -11.42 40.08
CA GLY A 679 13.71 -10.89 40.99
C GLY A 679 13.61 -9.36 41.05
N ALA A 680 14.13 -8.64 40.05
CA ALA A 680 13.94 -7.19 39.94
C ALA A 680 12.46 -6.82 39.71
N THR A 681 12.08 -5.57 40.03
CA THR A 681 10.71 -5.07 39.83
C THR A 681 10.56 -4.11 38.66
N LEU A 682 11.67 -3.60 38.11
CA LEU A 682 11.74 -2.72 36.94
C LEU A 682 13.18 -2.76 36.37
N ALA A 683 13.32 -2.66 35.04
CA ALA A 683 14.62 -2.57 34.37
C ALA A 683 14.92 -1.15 33.86
N ILE A 684 16.10 -0.62 34.17
CA ILE A 684 16.65 0.63 33.64
C ILE A 684 17.85 0.28 32.75
N ILE A 685 17.71 0.48 31.44
CA ILE A 685 18.75 0.19 30.46
C ILE A 685 19.46 1.49 30.08
N LEU A 686 20.79 1.52 30.25
CA LEU A 686 21.62 2.68 29.93
C LEU A 686 22.25 2.52 28.54
N ASP A 687 22.20 3.56 27.71
CA ASP A 687 22.90 3.58 26.44
C ASP A 687 24.44 3.58 26.61
N ASN A 688 25.14 3.00 25.64
CA ASN A 688 26.60 2.94 25.63
C ASN A 688 27.25 3.90 24.60
N VAL A 689 26.44 4.62 23.81
CA VAL A 689 26.89 5.64 22.86
C VAL A 689 27.13 6.96 23.59
N LYS A 690 28.40 7.35 23.75
CA LYS A 690 28.78 8.59 24.45
C LYS A 690 28.24 9.84 23.74
N GLY A 691 27.61 10.74 24.50
CA GLY A 691 27.00 11.97 23.98
C GLY A 691 25.63 11.75 23.33
N SER A 692 25.00 10.59 23.55
CA SER A 692 23.55 10.48 23.38
C SER A 692 22.85 11.15 24.56
N SER A 693 21.81 11.92 24.24
CA SER A 693 20.94 12.67 25.15
C SER A 693 19.56 12.77 24.49
N HIS A 694 18.49 12.92 25.27
CA HIS A 694 17.14 13.12 24.74
C HIS A 694 16.99 14.42 23.93
N GLU A 695 17.89 15.40 24.13
CA GLU A 695 17.93 16.65 23.35
C GLU A 695 18.60 16.46 21.97
N THR A 696 19.47 15.46 21.84
CA THR A 696 20.31 15.24 20.64
C THR A 696 19.90 14.00 19.85
N THR A 697 19.04 13.14 20.40
CA THR A 697 18.70 11.83 19.84
C THR A 697 17.21 11.54 20.05
N ALA A 698 16.50 11.29 18.96
CA ALA A 698 15.06 11.05 19.00
C ALA A 698 14.70 9.83 19.88
N LEU A 699 13.67 10.00 20.70
CA LEU A 699 13.13 8.94 21.55
C LEU A 699 12.55 7.79 20.72
N PHE A 700 12.92 6.57 21.13
CA PHE A 700 12.48 5.31 20.53
C PHE A 700 12.06 4.33 21.64
N ALA A 701 11.28 3.32 21.30
CA ALA A 701 10.96 2.23 22.22
C ALA A 701 11.85 1.01 22.00
N MET A 702 12.22 0.30 23.06
CA MET A 702 12.98 -0.95 22.97
C MET A 702 12.08 -2.05 22.40
N SER A 703 12.46 -2.61 21.25
CA SER A 703 11.72 -3.70 20.61
C SER A 703 11.84 -5.03 21.39
N GLY A 704 10.73 -5.77 21.46
CA GLY A 704 10.70 -7.13 22.04
C GLY A 704 11.20 -8.21 21.08
N ASP A 705 11.34 -9.44 21.57
CA ASP A 705 11.68 -10.64 20.77
C ASP A 705 10.46 -11.53 20.44
N GLY A 706 9.24 -10.97 20.54
CA GLY A 706 7.99 -11.65 20.18
C GLY A 706 7.50 -12.70 21.18
N LYS A 707 7.93 -12.62 22.46
CA LYS A 707 7.53 -13.52 23.54
C LYS A 707 6.96 -12.74 24.70
N ASP A 708 5.75 -13.09 25.12
CA ASP A 708 5.01 -12.44 26.20
C ASP A 708 5.32 -13.05 27.57
N ASP A 709 6.61 -13.31 27.85
CA ASP A 709 7.11 -13.92 29.09
C ASP A 709 7.83 -12.90 30.02
N ILE A 710 7.80 -11.62 29.65
CA ILE A 710 8.31 -10.51 30.47
C ILE A 710 7.10 -9.80 31.11
N GLU A 711 7.11 -9.71 32.44
CA GLU A 711 6.06 -9.11 33.27
C GLU A 711 6.52 -7.80 33.93
N ILE A 712 7.82 -7.50 33.97
CA ILE A 712 8.34 -6.26 34.57
C ILE A 712 8.40 -5.12 33.55
N PRO A 713 8.16 -3.85 33.95
CA PRO A 713 8.37 -2.70 33.08
C PRO A 713 9.85 -2.45 32.80
N ALA A 714 10.16 -1.86 31.64
CA ALA A 714 11.51 -1.51 31.22
C ALA A 714 11.58 -0.10 30.61
N VAL A 715 12.65 0.64 30.91
CA VAL A 715 12.94 1.96 30.33
C VAL A 715 14.39 2.10 29.87
N PHE A 716 14.61 2.96 28.88
CA PHE A 716 15.89 3.26 28.26
C PHE A 716 16.30 4.72 28.53
N LEU A 717 17.51 4.93 29.07
CA LEU A 717 18.13 6.24 29.27
C LEU A 717 19.33 6.41 28.33
N PHE A 718 19.44 7.58 27.71
CA PHE A 718 20.62 7.96 26.94
C PHE A 718 21.81 8.28 27.87
N SER A 719 23.00 8.47 27.29
CA SER A 719 24.27 8.42 28.02
C SER A 719 24.48 9.56 29.04
N GLU A 720 23.92 10.74 28.80
CA GLU A 720 24.11 11.91 29.68
C GLU A 720 23.20 11.83 30.93
N GLU A 721 21.97 11.37 30.76
CA GLU A 721 21.00 11.09 31.81
C GLU A 721 21.43 9.86 32.62
N ALA A 722 21.98 8.84 31.96
CA ALA A 722 22.63 7.69 32.58
C ALA A 722 23.84 8.11 33.45
N MET A 723 24.61 9.09 33.00
CA MET A 723 25.70 9.67 33.80
C MET A 723 25.16 10.44 35.01
N TYR A 724 24.08 11.23 34.85
CA TYR A 724 23.43 11.92 35.98
C TYR A 724 22.85 10.93 37.01
N LEU A 725 22.23 9.83 36.57
CA LEU A 725 21.78 8.74 37.44
C LEU A 725 22.94 8.13 38.23
N THR A 726 24.03 7.78 37.53
CA THR A 726 25.21 7.13 38.12
C THR A 726 25.91 8.02 39.13
N VAL A 727 26.07 9.31 38.83
CA VAL A 727 26.63 10.30 39.76
C VAL A 727 25.72 10.50 40.97
N SER A 728 24.40 10.60 40.76
CA SER A 728 23.42 10.74 41.85
C SER A 728 23.42 9.55 42.80
N LEU A 729 23.52 8.32 42.27
CA LEU A 729 23.57 7.08 43.08
C LEU A 729 24.89 6.94 43.85
N ASN A 730 26.01 7.40 43.28
CA ASN A 730 27.30 7.45 43.97
C ASN A 730 27.33 8.51 45.09
N MET A 731 26.60 9.62 44.94
CA MET A 731 26.47 10.66 45.97
C MET A 731 25.46 10.29 47.06
N ASN A 732 24.38 9.59 46.69
CA ASN A 732 23.36 9.10 47.61
C ASN A 732 23.05 7.61 47.35
N PRO A 733 23.69 6.69 48.10
CA PRO A 733 23.41 5.26 48.00
C PRO A 733 21.98 4.85 48.42
N GLU A 734 21.17 5.75 48.97
CA GLU A 734 19.74 5.56 49.28
C GLU A 734 18.81 6.33 48.32
N LEU A 735 19.30 6.70 47.14
CA LEU A 735 18.51 7.31 46.07
C LEU A 735 17.30 6.43 45.70
N ILE A 736 16.12 7.05 45.64
CA ILE A 736 14.90 6.46 45.09
C ILE A 736 14.62 7.10 43.73
N VAL A 737 14.48 6.27 42.70
CA VAL A 737 14.10 6.69 41.35
C VAL A 737 12.61 6.41 41.15
N THR A 738 11.91 7.26 40.42
CA THR A 738 10.48 7.06 40.08
C THR A 738 10.27 7.07 38.57
N VAL A 739 9.49 6.12 38.05
CA VAL A 739 9.30 5.85 36.62
C VAL A 739 7.80 5.74 36.29
N GLY A 740 7.38 6.22 35.12
CA GLY A 740 6.00 6.11 34.61
C GLY A 740 5.83 6.88 33.30
N GLU A 741 4.60 7.10 32.83
CA GLU A 741 4.34 7.97 31.67
C GLU A 741 4.86 9.40 31.92
N LEU A 742 5.61 9.95 30.96
CA LEU A 742 6.25 11.27 31.08
C LEU A 742 5.24 12.41 31.37
N ARG A 743 4.03 12.32 30.80
CA ARG A 743 2.96 13.31 31.02
C ARG A 743 2.39 13.22 32.43
N SER A 744 1.97 12.03 32.85
CA SER A 744 1.45 11.76 34.20
C SER A 744 2.45 12.16 35.28
N LEU A 745 3.74 11.86 35.06
CA LEU A 745 4.82 12.13 35.99
C LEU A 745 5.17 13.63 36.06
N LYS A 746 5.15 14.38 34.94
CA LYS A 746 5.23 15.85 34.95
C LYS A 746 4.02 16.48 35.65
N GLN A 747 2.80 16.04 35.34
CA GLN A 747 1.57 16.58 35.93
C GLN A 747 1.51 16.40 37.45
N GLN A 748 1.95 15.24 37.99
CA GLN A 748 2.03 15.03 39.44
C GLN A 748 3.17 15.81 40.10
N PHE A 749 4.27 16.08 39.38
CA PHE A 749 5.34 16.95 39.87
C PHE A 749 4.89 18.41 39.97
N GLU A 750 4.22 18.92 38.93
CA GLU A 750 3.64 20.27 38.89
C GLU A 750 2.57 20.45 39.98
N ALA A 751 1.67 19.47 40.19
CA ALA A 751 0.69 19.48 41.26
C ALA A 751 1.31 19.36 42.69
N GLY A 752 2.57 18.92 42.80
CA GLY A 752 3.32 18.92 44.07
C GLY A 752 3.86 20.30 44.46
N CYS A 753 3.93 21.25 43.52
CA CYS A 753 4.59 22.55 43.70
C CYS A 753 3.73 23.61 44.41
N ASP A 754 2.45 23.34 44.70
CA ASP A 754 1.55 24.28 45.42
C ASP A 754 2.06 24.68 46.82
N ASN A 755 3.01 23.93 47.40
CA ASN A 755 3.71 24.30 48.64
C ASN A 755 4.95 25.19 48.43
N GLY A 756 5.08 25.83 47.26
CA GLY A 756 5.77 27.12 47.09
C GLY A 756 7.30 27.13 47.17
N ASN A 757 7.97 25.98 47.03
CA ASN A 757 9.42 25.87 47.26
C ASN A 757 10.19 25.17 46.11
N CYS A 758 9.82 25.45 44.86
CA CYS A 758 10.55 25.05 43.66
C CYS A 758 10.95 26.30 42.86
N GLU A 759 12.25 26.63 42.84
CA GLU A 759 12.76 27.66 41.91
C GLU A 759 12.76 27.12 40.47
N PRO A 760 12.31 27.89 39.47
CA PRO A 760 12.52 27.54 38.08
C PRO A 760 14.00 27.67 37.75
N VAL A 761 14.69 26.55 37.51
CA VAL A 761 16.07 26.57 36.98
C VAL A 761 16.02 27.19 35.59
N THR A 762 16.49 28.43 35.49
CA THR A 762 16.39 29.25 34.29
C THR A 762 17.25 28.73 33.15
N ASP A 763 16.70 28.75 31.94
CA ASP A 763 17.51 28.84 30.71
C ASP A 763 18.51 30.02 30.79
N ALA A 764 19.58 29.94 30.01
CA ALA A 764 20.64 30.95 30.00
C ALA A 764 20.10 32.37 29.72
N PRO A 765 20.68 33.43 30.34
CA PRO A 765 20.06 34.75 30.40
C PRO A 765 19.96 35.43 29.03
N THR A 766 18.73 35.60 28.54
CA THR A 766 18.40 36.49 27.41
C THR A 766 18.25 37.94 27.90
N SER A 767 18.72 38.90 27.11
CA SER A 767 18.74 40.32 27.50
C SER A 767 17.39 41.02 27.28
N PRO A 768 17.09 42.12 28.01
CA PRO A 768 15.81 42.84 27.88
C PRO A 768 15.50 43.42 26.49
N SER A 769 16.50 43.50 25.61
CA SER A 769 16.44 43.96 24.22
C SER A 769 15.41 43.21 23.35
N ASP A 770 15.19 41.94 23.63
CA ASP A 770 14.61 41.02 22.65
C ASP A 770 13.08 41.08 22.65
N ARG A 771 12.47 41.47 23.79
CA ARG A 771 11.01 41.67 23.89
C ARG A 771 10.54 42.91 23.11
N GLU A 772 11.23 44.04 23.24
CA GLU A 772 10.89 45.23 22.45
C GLU A 772 11.11 44.98 20.96
N SER A 773 12.17 44.25 20.60
CA SER A 773 12.46 43.85 19.22
C SER A 773 11.33 43.00 18.61
N PHE A 774 10.74 42.08 19.38
CA PHE A 774 9.70 41.17 18.89
C PHE A 774 8.35 41.89 18.65
N ASP A 775 7.90 42.76 19.57
CA ASP A 775 6.68 43.55 19.37
C ASP A 775 6.87 44.66 18.32
N HIS A 776 8.10 45.18 18.14
CA HIS A 776 8.44 46.02 17.01
C HIS A 776 8.31 45.26 15.68
N LEU A 777 8.85 44.05 15.59
CA LEU A 777 8.70 43.18 14.40
C LEU A 777 7.23 42.91 14.09
N LYS A 778 6.42 42.64 15.13
CA LYS A 778 4.98 42.36 15.02
C LYS A 778 4.19 43.56 14.49
N ARG A 779 4.55 44.78 14.91
CA ARG A 779 3.99 46.03 14.34
C ARG A 779 4.42 46.24 12.89
N VAL A 780 5.69 46.08 12.56
CA VAL A 780 6.21 46.24 11.19
C VAL A 780 5.57 45.23 10.23
N LEU A 781 5.44 43.96 10.64
CA LEU A 781 4.74 42.93 9.85
C LEU A 781 3.26 43.28 9.65
N SER A 782 2.58 43.80 10.67
CA SER A 782 1.18 44.24 10.55
C SER A 782 1.02 45.40 9.58
N GLN A 783 1.96 46.35 9.56
CA GLN A 783 1.98 47.47 8.61
C GLN A 783 2.31 47.02 7.18
N LEU A 784 3.23 46.07 7.01
CA LEU A 784 3.58 45.51 5.71
C LEU A 784 2.41 44.73 5.09
N VAL A 785 1.67 43.93 5.88
CA VAL A 785 0.45 43.25 5.40
C VAL A 785 -0.61 44.27 4.95
N ALA A 786 -0.86 45.32 5.75
CA ALA A 786 -1.80 46.37 5.38
C ALA A 786 -1.37 47.16 4.11
N GLN A 787 -0.06 47.38 3.90
CA GLN A 787 0.45 47.95 2.65
C GLN A 787 0.28 47.01 1.46
N PHE A 788 0.39 45.69 1.66
CA PHE A 788 0.22 44.70 0.60
C PHE A 788 -1.24 44.60 0.16
N GLU A 789 -2.19 44.60 1.10
CA GLU A 789 -3.63 44.65 0.81
C GLU A 789 -4.01 45.94 0.07
N LEU A 790 -3.45 47.10 0.48
CA LEU A 790 -3.61 48.38 -0.23
C LEU A 790 -2.94 48.42 -1.62
N SER A 791 -1.94 47.57 -1.90
CA SER A 791 -1.39 47.44 -3.27
C SER A 791 -2.29 46.62 -4.19
N LEU A 792 -2.93 45.57 -3.66
CA LEU A 792 -3.82 44.70 -4.43
C LEU A 792 -5.15 45.40 -4.81
N SER A 793 -5.55 46.44 -4.10
CA SER A 793 -6.73 47.25 -4.43
C SER A 793 -6.51 48.33 -5.49
N ASN A 794 -5.30 48.45 -6.08
CA ASN A 794 -4.93 49.56 -6.98
C ASN A 794 -4.66 49.17 -8.45
N GLU A 795 -4.75 47.89 -8.83
CA GLU A 795 -4.58 47.46 -10.24
C GLU A 795 -5.91 47.38 -11.04
N ASP A 796 -7.05 47.70 -10.43
CA ASP A 796 -8.38 47.58 -11.07
C ASP A 796 -9.08 48.95 -11.33
N SER A 797 -8.30 49.99 -11.68
CA SER A 797 -8.87 51.27 -12.13
C SER A 797 -7.98 52.08 -13.08
N SER A 798 -8.07 51.81 -14.39
CA SER A 798 -7.59 52.73 -15.43
C SER A 798 -8.49 52.78 -16.67
N GLN A 799 -9.76 53.17 -16.49
CA GLN A 799 -10.64 53.52 -17.61
C GLN A 799 -10.09 54.72 -18.41
N LYS A 800 -10.20 54.64 -19.74
CA LYS A 800 -10.34 55.82 -20.61
C LYS A 800 -11.47 55.57 -21.62
N THR A 801 -12.43 56.49 -21.65
CA THR A 801 -13.69 56.45 -22.41
C THR A 801 -13.66 57.34 -23.65
N CYS A 802 -14.80 57.41 -24.36
CA CYS A 802 -15.14 58.29 -25.50
C CYS A 802 -14.54 57.88 -26.87
N HIS A 803 -15.26 57.96 -28.00
CA HIS A 803 -16.68 58.26 -28.27
C HIS A 803 -17.14 57.58 -29.58
N GLU A 804 -18.45 57.63 -29.88
CA GLU A 804 -19.04 57.25 -31.17
C GLU A 804 -19.24 58.46 -32.12
N GLU A 805 -19.76 58.17 -33.33
CA GLU A 805 -20.19 59.08 -34.42
C GLU A 805 -19.09 59.75 -35.30
N PRO A 806 -19.39 60.15 -36.56
CA PRO A 806 -20.16 59.39 -37.56
C PRO A 806 -19.62 59.48 -39.03
N GLN A 807 -20.12 58.58 -39.90
CA GLN A 807 -20.26 58.70 -41.38
C GLN A 807 -19.05 58.88 -42.35
N ASN A 808 -19.13 58.06 -43.43
CA ASN A 808 -18.91 58.38 -44.87
C ASN A 808 -17.55 58.27 -45.61
N LEU A 809 -17.64 57.69 -46.84
CA LEU A 809 -16.80 57.80 -48.06
C LEU A 809 -15.32 57.28 -47.99
N PHE A 810 -14.75 56.47 -48.91
CA PHE A 810 -14.98 56.28 -50.35
C PHE A 810 -14.09 55.14 -50.97
N VAL A 811 -14.52 54.57 -52.10
CA VAL A 811 -13.78 53.85 -53.19
C VAL A 811 -13.15 52.46 -52.95
N SER A 812 -13.54 51.56 -53.87
CA SER A 812 -13.29 50.12 -54.03
C SER A 812 -11.91 49.69 -54.60
N LYS A 813 -11.68 48.35 -54.63
CA LYS A 813 -11.57 47.62 -55.92
C LYS A 813 -11.85 46.10 -55.83
N ASP A 814 -12.50 45.61 -56.89
CA ASP A 814 -13.14 44.31 -57.16
C ASP A 814 -12.25 43.04 -57.01
N ASN A 815 -12.76 41.85 -56.63
CA ASN A 815 -13.64 41.00 -57.46
C ASN A 815 -14.32 39.79 -56.74
N LYS A 816 -15.64 39.65 -56.95
CA LYS A 816 -16.45 38.47 -57.44
C LYS A 816 -15.88 37.02 -57.35
N PHE A 817 -16.64 35.93 -57.14
CA PHE A 817 -18.10 35.57 -57.19
C PHE A 817 -18.40 34.47 -56.10
N VAL A 818 -19.54 34.42 -55.36
CA VAL A 818 -20.83 33.69 -55.62
C VAL A 818 -20.68 32.16 -55.81
N ASN A 819 -21.41 31.21 -55.18
CA ASN A 819 -22.52 31.15 -54.18
C ASN A 819 -22.32 29.88 -53.28
N GLU A 820 -23.13 29.42 -52.30
CA GLU A 820 -24.56 29.60 -51.94
C GLU A 820 -24.81 29.35 -50.42
N ASP A 821 -26.05 29.51 -49.93
CA ASP A 821 -26.38 29.80 -48.52
C ASP A 821 -26.70 28.64 -47.55
N PHE A 822 -26.60 28.95 -46.25
CA PHE A 822 -27.19 28.20 -45.12
C PHE A 822 -28.45 28.92 -44.57
N HIS A 823 -29.30 28.22 -43.82
CA HIS A 823 -30.49 28.81 -43.19
C HIS A 823 -30.71 28.37 -41.74
N SER A 824 -30.68 29.34 -40.82
CA SER A 824 -31.25 29.24 -39.46
C SER A 824 -31.50 30.64 -38.90
N ASN A 825 -32.71 30.93 -38.43
CA ASN A 825 -33.06 32.24 -37.86
C ASN A 825 -33.64 32.11 -36.43
N LYS A 826 -33.28 33.06 -35.57
CA LYS A 826 -33.90 33.34 -34.26
C LYS A 826 -34.69 34.65 -34.35
N VAL A 827 -35.73 34.80 -33.53
CA VAL A 827 -36.30 36.10 -33.13
C VAL A 827 -36.68 36.04 -31.64
N CYS A 828 -36.65 37.18 -30.93
CA CYS A 828 -36.94 37.30 -29.50
C CYS A 828 -38.14 38.24 -29.20
N THR A 829 -38.39 38.48 -27.92
CA THR A 829 -39.58 39.10 -27.28
C THR A 829 -39.69 40.63 -27.33
N ASN A 830 -40.87 41.17 -26.98
CA ASN A 830 -41.13 42.30 -26.04
C ASN A 830 -42.67 42.46 -25.81
N GLY A 831 -43.16 42.63 -24.56
CA GLY A 831 -43.63 43.91 -23.97
C GLY A 831 -45.14 43.83 -23.64
N CYS A 832 -45.81 44.65 -22.80
CA CYS A 832 -45.46 45.73 -21.84
C CYS A 832 -46.51 45.77 -20.68
N ASP A 833 -46.53 46.82 -19.85
CA ASP A 833 -47.18 46.91 -18.52
C ASP A 833 -48.50 47.74 -18.43
N GLU A 834 -49.31 47.56 -17.36
CA GLU A 834 -50.01 48.64 -16.60
C GLU A 834 -50.69 48.21 -15.26
N GLU A 835 -50.43 49.00 -14.20
CA GLU A 835 -51.03 49.30 -12.86
C GLU A 835 -51.98 48.36 -12.01
N GLU A 836 -52.33 48.83 -10.79
CA GLU A 836 -52.77 48.09 -9.58
C GLU A 836 -54.26 48.25 -9.19
N GLN A 837 -54.83 47.32 -8.37
CA GLN A 837 -55.49 47.67 -7.07
C GLN A 837 -56.02 46.47 -6.22
N ILE A 838 -55.47 46.34 -5.00
CA ILE A 838 -56.12 46.30 -3.65
C ILE A 838 -57.39 45.41 -3.36
N SER A 839 -57.38 44.79 -2.16
CA SER A 839 -58.49 44.24 -1.31
C SER A 839 -59.08 42.83 -1.59
N GLU A 840 -59.74 42.14 -0.64
CA GLU A 840 -59.47 41.89 0.82
C GLU A 840 -60.43 40.76 1.33
N THR A 841 -60.21 40.26 2.57
CA THR A 841 -61.16 39.55 3.46
C THR A 841 -61.58 38.06 3.25
N ASN A 842 -61.16 37.24 4.23
CA ASN A 842 -61.96 36.41 5.16
C ASN A 842 -62.63 35.05 4.81
N ASP A 843 -62.33 34.10 5.71
CA ASP A 843 -63.21 33.16 6.46
C ASP A 843 -64.07 32.08 5.75
N VAL A 844 -64.32 30.85 6.25
CA VAL A 844 -63.81 29.87 7.27
C VAL A 844 -65.04 29.03 7.74
N TYR A 845 -64.80 27.82 8.31
CA TYR A 845 -65.80 26.82 8.78
C TYR A 845 -66.50 26.00 7.68
N THR A 846 -66.85 24.71 7.85
CA THR A 846 -66.84 23.72 8.97
C THR A 846 -66.41 22.35 8.40
N ALA A 847 -66.12 21.25 9.10
CA ALA A 847 -65.74 20.84 10.47
C ALA A 847 -65.53 19.29 10.43
N GLN A 848 -65.00 18.67 11.49
CA GLN A 848 -64.74 17.20 11.62
C GLN A 848 -65.90 16.51 12.43
N PRO A 849 -65.76 15.41 13.24
CA PRO A 849 -64.71 14.37 13.40
C PRO A 849 -65.18 12.91 13.69
N ALA A 850 -64.22 11.95 13.66
CA ALA A 850 -64.00 10.85 14.64
C ALA A 850 -62.67 10.11 14.29
N THR A 851 -61.66 9.75 15.12
CA THR A 851 -61.50 9.26 16.53
C THR A 851 -62.02 7.83 16.76
N ASN A 852 -61.41 6.86 17.50
CA ASN A 852 -60.19 6.70 18.35
C ASN A 852 -60.07 5.17 18.73
N LYS A 853 -59.05 4.53 19.40
CA LYS A 853 -57.75 4.90 20.02
C LYS A 853 -56.84 3.63 20.32
N PHE A 854 -55.52 3.73 20.14
CA PHE A 854 -54.38 3.27 21.03
C PHE A 854 -54.12 1.81 21.51
N GLY A 855 -52.84 1.56 21.91
CA GLY A 855 -52.30 0.37 22.63
C GLY A 855 -51.30 -0.44 21.77
N ASP A 856 -49.97 -0.47 21.94
CA ASP A 856 -49.00 -0.35 23.08
C ASP A 856 -48.98 -1.52 24.09
N ILE A 857 -47.89 -2.30 24.10
CA ILE A 857 -46.79 -2.29 25.12
C ILE A 857 -45.48 -2.62 24.39
#